data_AF-A0A1N6KKZ4-F1
#
_entry.id   AF-A0A1N6KKZ4-F1
#
_cell.length_a   1.000
_cell.length_b   1.000
_cell.length_c   1.000
_cell.angle_alpha   90.00
_cell.angle_beta   90.00
_cell.angle_gamma   90.00
#
_symmetry.space_group_name_H-M   'P 1'
#
loop_
_entity.id
_entity.type
_entity.pdbx_description
1 polymer ?
#
loop_
_entity_poly.entity_id
_entity_poly.type
_entity_poly.pdbx_seq_one_letter_code
_entity_poly.pdbx_strand_id
1 'polypeptide(L)'
;MILVEAGRRDLRGLDAQLTFAAQLAARGHCVALDAAGLPGALDRGRTYEAAPFLVDSEDLSVEALFLLGAEDIEEAALAALRNRALADAVPVVAIGRFEDHQGYLGARARIAYALGREPRMFDLSESQPRPLVARAATPLVAELAPRPRPLGAVPVLTVALGAKALDKGDVLGCFAAMSHRAGVRLRIIANAKQKERVKASRHHDLPVVTFTDLSPVTLAARTDVFAVYGQGVPGERMAALSVCLLGAGGVVVDCTEDGAFLALGAPALRGPVDPAALEAYLTDTVLVNLGPIGAQLAASPWIAGADIARLEAAAGLASGSAAPARGRAARARGRTVFMPTNGVGLGHAQRCSVIADATETSERPVFAAFPSCVPMIRDRGFDCLPLVQKSGDHPQPYANDVLTYLRLGRLLGRADRLVFDGGYVFDSIFRTVLERGTRAIWIRRGLWPEGDASKEALDRERIFERVIVPSEAFPELNDVYSQTPRVRNVGPILRQREQTEEECAALRARVAAHLGQPFERLVVSMLGGGVASDRSAQLQAISGLLAGRTDTLHLVVVWPGALVDPALHAWPNTRVVQTYEALSLCLAADLVTSAAGYNSVHEVLYHAIPAILIPQSAPYLDDQTRRAEALASRGLAEMIEAGDLLRLSSVLTECLEGGGACRLRASLAGADLPAPGAAEAARLIAEVGEEN
;
A
#
# COMPACT_ATOMS: atom_id res chain seq x y z
N MET A 1 -24.41 4.16 -16.24
CA MET A 1 -23.82 3.34 -15.15
C MET A 1 -24.78 2.24 -14.76
N ILE A 2 -24.28 1.06 -14.42
CA ILE A 2 -25.06 -0.03 -13.84
C ILE A 2 -25.16 0.20 -12.33
N LEU A 3 -26.37 0.42 -11.83
CA LEU A 3 -26.61 0.56 -10.39
C LEU A 3 -26.85 -0.82 -9.77
N VAL A 4 -26.15 -1.13 -8.69
CA VAL A 4 -26.37 -2.36 -7.91
C VAL A 4 -26.99 -1.99 -6.57
N GLU A 5 -28.22 -2.42 -6.33
CA GLU A 5 -28.98 -2.23 -5.10
C GLU A 5 -29.15 -3.55 -4.34
N ALA A 6 -29.21 -3.48 -3.01
CA ALA A 6 -29.61 -4.60 -2.17
C ALA A 6 -31.04 -4.41 -1.68
N GLY A 7 -31.77 -5.52 -1.54
CA GLY A 7 -33.09 -5.54 -0.93
C GLY A 7 -33.05 -5.14 0.56
N ARG A 8 -31.91 -5.31 1.23
CA ARG A 8 -31.67 -4.93 2.63
C ARG A 8 -30.45 -4.03 2.75
N ARG A 9 -30.57 -2.93 3.48
CA ARG A 9 -29.48 -1.97 3.77
C ARG A 9 -28.74 -2.33 5.05
N ASP A 10 -28.23 -3.56 5.09
CA ASP A 10 -27.37 -4.05 6.16
C ASP A 10 -26.00 -4.49 5.60
N LEU A 11 -25.08 -4.90 6.48
CA LEU A 11 -23.73 -5.32 6.06
C LEU A 11 -23.75 -6.53 5.11
N ARG A 12 -24.77 -7.37 5.19
CA ARG A 12 -24.93 -8.56 4.34
C ARG A 12 -25.38 -8.16 2.94
N GLY A 13 -26.34 -7.24 2.83
CA GLY A 13 -26.73 -6.62 1.56
C GLY A 13 -25.58 -5.89 0.90
N LEU A 14 -24.80 -5.12 1.68
CA LEU A 14 -23.60 -4.45 1.18
C LEU A 14 -22.56 -5.44 0.67
N ASP A 15 -22.26 -6.53 1.37
CA ASP A 15 -21.31 -7.55 0.89
C ASP A 15 -21.74 -8.17 -0.44
N ALA A 16 -23.05 -8.38 -0.64
CA ALA A 16 -23.61 -8.84 -1.90
C ALA A 16 -23.42 -7.79 -3.02
N GLN A 17 -23.72 -6.51 -2.74
CA GLN A 17 -23.49 -5.40 -3.67
C GLN A 17 -22.02 -5.30 -4.07
N LEU A 18 -21.10 -5.28 -3.09
CA LEU A 18 -19.66 -5.15 -3.33
C LEU A 18 -19.12 -6.32 -4.16
N THR A 19 -19.53 -7.54 -3.84
CA THR A 19 -19.10 -8.73 -4.59
C THR A 19 -19.59 -8.68 -6.03
N PHE A 20 -20.88 -8.41 -6.24
CA PHE A 20 -21.46 -8.37 -7.57
C PHE A 20 -20.96 -7.17 -8.40
N ALA A 21 -20.76 -6.01 -7.77
CA ALA A 21 -20.17 -4.84 -8.40
C ALA A 21 -18.73 -5.11 -8.86
N ALA A 22 -17.92 -5.78 -8.03
CA ALA A 22 -16.57 -6.19 -8.40
C ALA A 22 -16.56 -7.17 -9.59
N GLN A 23 -17.53 -8.09 -9.66
CA GLN A 23 -17.67 -9.05 -10.77
C GLN A 23 -18.04 -8.35 -12.08
N LEU A 24 -19.02 -7.45 -12.05
CA LEU A 24 -19.40 -6.65 -13.23
C LEU A 24 -18.25 -5.74 -13.67
N ALA A 25 -17.57 -5.08 -12.73
CA ALA A 25 -16.44 -4.20 -13.04
C ALA A 25 -15.24 -4.97 -13.63
N ALA A 26 -14.99 -6.20 -13.19
CA ALA A 26 -13.96 -7.07 -13.79
C ALA A 26 -14.24 -7.38 -15.27
N ARG A 27 -15.53 -7.35 -15.66
CA ARG A 27 -16.00 -7.54 -17.04
C ARG A 27 -16.05 -6.25 -17.86
N GLY A 28 -15.56 -5.15 -17.32
CA GLY A 28 -15.45 -3.86 -18.02
C GLY A 28 -16.66 -2.94 -17.86
N HIS A 29 -17.65 -3.31 -17.04
CA HIS A 29 -18.82 -2.49 -16.80
C HIS A 29 -18.54 -1.30 -15.89
N CYS A 30 -19.20 -0.17 -16.15
CA CYS A 30 -19.20 0.97 -15.25
C CYS A 30 -20.30 0.80 -14.21
N VAL A 31 -19.90 0.41 -12.99
CA VAL A 31 -20.81 0.07 -11.89
C VAL A 31 -20.84 1.18 -10.85
N ALA A 32 -22.01 1.44 -10.29
CA ALA A 32 -22.22 2.38 -9.21
C ALA A 32 -22.99 1.74 -8.04
N LEU A 33 -22.68 2.20 -6.83
CA LEU A 33 -23.43 2.01 -5.60
C LEU A 33 -23.84 3.39 -5.08
N ASP A 34 -25.10 3.56 -4.70
CA ASP A 34 -25.56 4.83 -4.14
C ASP A 34 -24.99 5.03 -2.73
N ALA A 35 -24.27 6.13 -2.52
CA ALA A 35 -23.71 6.50 -1.23
C ALA A 35 -24.79 6.63 -0.14
N ALA A 36 -26.01 7.07 -0.49
CA ALA A 36 -27.14 7.18 0.44
C ALA A 36 -27.72 5.81 0.87
N GLY A 37 -27.33 4.73 0.18
CA GLY A 37 -27.73 3.35 0.50
C GLY A 37 -26.79 2.63 1.46
N LEU A 38 -25.65 3.24 1.82
CA LEU A 38 -24.66 2.59 2.68
C LEU A 38 -25.22 2.32 4.08
N PRO A 39 -25.01 1.10 4.64
CA PRO A 39 -25.24 0.86 6.06
C PRO A 39 -24.24 1.69 6.87
N GLY A 40 -24.60 2.06 8.11
CA GLY A 40 -23.87 3.03 8.95
C GLY A 40 -22.35 2.84 9.09
N ALA A 41 -21.87 2.40 10.26
CA ALA A 41 -20.42 2.30 10.49
C ALA A 41 -19.80 1.14 9.69
N LEU A 42 -19.06 1.47 8.63
CA LEU A 42 -18.29 0.49 7.85
C LEU A 42 -16.94 0.21 8.52
N ASP A 43 -16.54 -1.07 8.53
CA ASP A 43 -15.16 -1.41 8.84
C ASP A 43 -14.23 -0.94 7.74
N ARG A 44 -12.94 -0.80 8.10
CA ARG A 44 -11.90 -0.32 7.20
C ARG A 44 -11.90 -1.09 5.88
N GLY A 45 -12.07 -2.41 5.90
CA GLY A 45 -11.99 -3.24 4.70
C GLY A 45 -13.11 -2.95 3.69
N ARG A 46 -14.35 -2.88 4.18
CA ARG A 46 -15.51 -2.53 3.35
C ARG A 46 -15.48 -1.10 2.82
N THR A 47 -14.92 -0.15 3.59
CA THR A 47 -14.73 1.22 3.10
C THR A 47 -13.86 1.26 1.85
N TYR A 48 -12.74 0.52 1.83
CA TYR A 48 -11.89 0.43 0.65
C TYR A 48 -12.57 -0.29 -0.52
N GLU A 49 -13.29 -1.38 -0.27
CA GLU A 49 -14.00 -2.11 -1.33
C GLU A 49 -15.15 -1.29 -1.94
N ALA A 50 -15.85 -0.48 -1.14
CA ALA A 50 -16.95 0.36 -1.60
C ALA A 50 -16.46 1.58 -2.39
N ALA A 51 -15.37 2.22 -1.94
CA ALA A 51 -14.91 3.52 -2.44
C ALA A 51 -14.84 3.66 -3.98
N PRO A 52 -14.43 2.65 -4.77
CA PRO A 52 -14.39 2.77 -6.24
C PRO A 52 -15.76 2.86 -6.90
N PHE A 53 -16.83 2.44 -6.21
CA PHE A 53 -18.18 2.32 -6.75
C PHE A 53 -19.14 3.38 -6.21
N LEU A 54 -18.78 4.09 -5.13
CA LEU A 54 -19.68 5.07 -4.52
C LEU A 54 -19.90 6.27 -5.43
N VAL A 55 -21.17 6.62 -5.61
CA VAL A 55 -21.63 7.80 -6.33
C VAL A 55 -22.74 8.46 -5.50
N ASP A 56 -22.70 9.79 -5.41
CA ASP A 56 -23.76 10.54 -4.75
C ASP A 56 -25.07 10.42 -5.54
N SER A 57 -26.20 10.39 -4.84
CA SER A 57 -27.49 10.07 -5.46
C SER A 57 -27.85 11.02 -6.61
N GLU A 58 -27.41 12.28 -6.53
CA GLU A 58 -27.62 13.33 -7.53
C GLU A 58 -26.77 13.17 -8.80
N ASP A 59 -25.65 12.45 -8.73
CA ASP A 59 -24.73 12.21 -9.84
C ASP A 59 -25.01 10.87 -10.57
N LEU A 60 -26.00 10.11 -10.11
CA LEU A 60 -26.33 8.80 -10.67
C LEU A 60 -27.05 8.89 -12.02
N SER A 61 -26.31 8.63 -13.11
CA SER A 61 -26.89 8.33 -14.44
C SER A 61 -27.04 6.82 -14.65
N VAL A 62 -28.20 6.28 -14.27
CA VAL A 62 -28.50 4.83 -14.30
C VAL A 62 -28.91 4.37 -15.70
N GLU A 63 -28.20 3.38 -16.23
CA GLU A 63 -28.48 2.74 -17.53
C GLU A 63 -29.03 1.33 -17.38
N ALA A 64 -28.79 0.69 -16.23
CA ALA A 64 -29.40 -0.58 -15.83
C ALA A 64 -29.38 -0.68 -14.30
N LEU A 65 -30.34 -1.38 -13.70
CA LEU A 65 -30.41 -1.63 -12.26
C LEU A 65 -30.45 -3.13 -11.97
N PHE A 66 -29.58 -3.60 -11.09
CA PHE A 66 -29.67 -4.91 -10.47
C PHE A 66 -30.10 -4.77 -9.02
N LEU A 67 -31.19 -5.43 -8.63
CA LEU A 67 -31.66 -5.50 -7.26
C LEU A 67 -31.35 -6.91 -6.72
N LEU A 68 -30.51 -7.00 -5.70
CA LEU A 68 -30.06 -8.27 -5.10
C LEU A 68 -30.89 -8.61 -3.85
N GLY A 69 -31.26 -9.88 -3.68
CA GLY A 69 -32.05 -10.34 -2.53
C GLY A 69 -33.49 -9.83 -2.59
N ALA A 70 -34.12 -9.94 -3.77
CA ALA A 70 -35.48 -9.46 -4.02
C ALA A 70 -36.55 -10.12 -3.13
N GLU A 71 -36.32 -11.35 -2.66
CA GLU A 71 -37.18 -12.08 -1.73
C GLU A 71 -37.36 -11.38 -0.37
N ASP A 72 -36.33 -10.64 0.06
CA ASP A 72 -36.23 -10.02 1.38
C ASP A 72 -36.21 -8.48 1.29
N ILE A 73 -36.80 -7.90 0.23
CA ILE A 73 -36.77 -6.45 0.01
C ILE A 73 -37.50 -5.66 1.12
N GLU A 74 -36.81 -4.67 1.69
CA GLU A 74 -37.33 -3.80 2.75
C GLU A 74 -37.92 -2.49 2.23
N GLU A 75 -38.69 -1.81 3.09
CA GLU A 75 -39.36 -0.54 2.74
C GLU A 75 -38.38 0.57 2.36
N ALA A 76 -37.19 0.62 2.97
CA ALA A 76 -36.17 1.61 2.61
C ALA A 76 -35.64 1.41 1.19
N ALA A 77 -35.43 0.16 0.75
CA ALA A 77 -35.03 -0.15 -0.62
C ALA A 77 -36.17 0.17 -1.62
N LEU A 78 -37.41 -0.17 -1.30
CA LEU A 78 -38.59 0.19 -2.13
C LEU A 78 -38.76 1.71 -2.25
N ALA A 79 -38.60 2.45 -1.16
CA ALA A 79 -38.67 3.91 -1.16
C ALA A 79 -37.56 4.52 -2.04
N ALA A 80 -36.35 3.96 -2.00
CA ALA A 80 -35.25 4.41 -2.85
C ALA A 80 -35.55 4.16 -4.34
N LEU A 81 -36.06 2.98 -4.70
CA LEU A 81 -36.47 2.69 -6.09
C LEU A 81 -37.51 3.68 -6.59
N ARG A 82 -38.52 4.00 -5.77
CA ARG A 82 -39.57 4.97 -6.10
C ARG A 82 -39.01 6.39 -6.28
N ASN A 83 -38.11 6.82 -5.40
CA ASN A 83 -37.55 8.17 -5.43
C ASN A 83 -36.60 8.40 -6.61
N ARG A 84 -36.04 7.34 -7.20
CA ARG A 84 -35.13 7.44 -8.37
C ARG A 84 -35.82 7.84 -9.67
N ALA A 85 -37.13 7.59 -9.80
CA ALA A 85 -37.90 7.87 -11.02
C ALA A 85 -37.19 7.42 -12.31
N LEU A 86 -36.76 6.15 -12.36
CA LEU A 86 -36.02 5.59 -13.50
C LEU A 86 -36.86 5.65 -14.78
N ALA A 87 -36.23 6.07 -15.89
CA ALA A 87 -36.89 6.06 -17.20
C ALA A 87 -37.31 4.64 -17.63
N ASP A 88 -38.41 4.52 -18.37
CA ASP A 88 -38.98 3.24 -18.81
C ASP A 88 -38.02 2.36 -19.64
N ALA A 89 -37.04 2.97 -20.30
CA ALA A 89 -36.03 2.24 -21.07
C ALA A 89 -34.97 1.55 -20.19
N VAL A 90 -34.80 1.95 -18.92
CA VAL A 90 -33.78 1.40 -18.03
C VAL A 90 -34.18 -0.01 -17.59
N PRO A 91 -33.46 -1.08 -17.94
CA PRO A 91 -33.77 -2.43 -17.46
C PRO A 91 -33.57 -2.52 -15.95
N VAL A 92 -34.56 -3.11 -15.26
CA VAL A 92 -34.48 -3.45 -13.83
C VAL A 92 -34.55 -4.96 -13.69
N VAL A 93 -33.46 -5.56 -13.21
CA VAL A 93 -33.36 -7.01 -12.97
C VAL A 93 -33.39 -7.26 -11.46
N ALA A 94 -34.49 -7.84 -10.98
CA ALA A 94 -34.67 -8.24 -9.60
C ALA A 94 -34.23 -9.70 -9.42
N ILE A 95 -33.15 -9.91 -8.67
CA ILE A 95 -32.48 -11.19 -8.48
C ILE A 95 -32.77 -11.67 -7.06
N GLY A 96 -33.21 -12.92 -6.92
CA GLY A 96 -33.50 -13.49 -5.61
C GLY A 96 -33.55 -15.01 -5.60
N ARG A 97 -33.76 -15.57 -4.41
CA ARG A 97 -34.08 -16.99 -4.18
C ARG A 97 -35.44 -17.07 -3.49
N PHE A 98 -36.46 -17.49 -4.23
CA PHE A 98 -37.82 -17.52 -3.70
C PHE A 98 -38.14 -18.90 -3.12
N GLU A 99 -38.73 -18.93 -1.92
CA GLU A 99 -39.10 -20.19 -1.26
C GLU A 99 -40.21 -20.92 -2.01
N ASP A 100 -41.16 -20.16 -2.56
CA ASP A 100 -42.26 -20.66 -3.37
C ASP A 100 -42.73 -19.62 -4.40
N HIS A 101 -43.70 -20.02 -5.23
CA HIS A 101 -44.28 -19.16 -6.26
C HIS A 101 -45.04 -17.95 -5.68
N GLN A 102 -45.60 -18.05 -4.46
CA GLN A 102 -46.30 -16.94 -3.82
C GLN A 102 -45.31 -15.86 -3.37
N GLY A 103 -44.18 -16.26 -2.80
CA GLY A 103 -43.06 -15.37 -2.46
C GLY A 103 -42.52 -14.65 -3.70
N TYR A 104 -42.34 -15.37 -4.81
CA TYR A 104 -41.97 -14.78 -6.10
C TYR A 104 -42.95 -13.69 -6.56
N LEU A 105 -44.26 -14.01 -6.59
CA LEU A 105 -45.29 -13.06 -7.03
C LEU A 105 -45.41 -11.86 -6.07
N GLY A 106 -45.28 -12.10 -4.76
CA GLY A 106 -45.32 -11.06 -3.73
C GLY A 106 -44.16 -10.07 -3.87
N ALA A 107 -42.94 -10.57 -4.03
CA ALA A 107 -41.77 -9.72 -4.27
C ALA A 107 -41.92 -8.93 -5.58
N ARG A 108 -42.33 -9.59 -6.67
CA ARG A 108 -42.57 -8.94 -7.96
C ARG A 108 -43.57 -7.80 -7.86
N ALA A 109 -44.71 -8.01 -7.20
CA ALA A 109 -45.75 -7.00 -7.03
C ALA A 109 -45.27 -5.78 -6.22
N ARG A 110 -44.54 -6.00 -5.12
CA ARG A 110 -43.97 -4.91 -4.30
C ARG A 110 -42.98 -4.07 -5.09
N ILE A 111 -42.08 -4.70 -5.83
CA ILE A 111 -41.10 -4.02 -6.67
C ILE A 111 -41.79 -3.27 -7.82
N ALA A 112 -42.76 -3.90 -8.48
CA ALA A 112 -43.52 -3.28 -9.57
C ALA A 112 -44.27 -2.04 -9.10
N TYR A 113 -44.86 -2.09 -7.90
CA TYR A 113 -45.51 -0.93 -7.27
C TYR A 113 -44.52 0.22 -7.03
N ALA A 114 -43.31 -0.07 -6.55
CA ALA A 114 -42.29 0.97 -6.32
C ALA A 114 -41.77 1.59 -7.63
N LEU A 115 -41.64 0.80 -8.70
CA LEU A 115 -41.14 1.24 -10.01
C LEU A 115 -42.23 1.86 -10.91
N GLY A 116 -43.51 1.58 -10.64
CA GLY A 116 -44.62 1.89 -11.54
C GLY A 116 -44.73 0.96 -12.76
N ARG A 117 -43.92 -0.11 -12.83
CA ARG A 117 -43.88 -1.09 -13.92
C ARG A 117 -43.26 -2.41 -13.47
N GLU A 118 -43.54 -3.49 -14.20
CA GLU A 118 -43.02 -4.82 -13.88
C GLU A 118 -41.49 -4.90 -14.05
N PRO A 119 -40.74 -5.38 -13.03
CA PRO A 119 -39.32 -5.67 -13.17
C PRO A 119 -39.09 -6.98 -13.92
N ARG A 120 -37.89 -7.19 -14.44
CA ARG A 120 -37.46 -8.52 -14.88
C ARG A 120 -37.01 -9.33 -13.66
N MET A 121 -37.76 -10.36 -13.30
CA MET A 121 -37.41 -11.25 -12.21
C MET A 121 -36.40 -12.32 -12.68
N PHE A 122 -35.43 -12.64 -11.83
CA PHE A 122 -34.47 -13.73 -12.02
C PHE A 122 -34.43 -14.59 -10.75
N ASP A 123 -35.03 -15.78 -10.80
CA ASP A 123 -34.98 -16.74 -9.69
C ASP A 123 -33.71 -17.58 -9.79
N LEU A 124 -32.78 -17.33 -8.87
CA LEU A 124 -31.51 -18.05 -8.82
C LEU A 124 -31.71 -19.54 -8.54
N SER A 125 -32.81 -19.95 -7.88
CA SER A 125 -33.09 -21.36 -7.56
C SER A 125 -33.26 -22.23 -8.81
N GLU A 126 -33.70 -21.65 -9.93
CA GLU A 126 -33.80 -22.36 -11.22
C GLU A 126 -32.43 -22.69 -11.81
N SER A 127 -31.48 -21.75 -11.68
CA SER A 127 -30.12 -21.89 -12.21
C SER A 127 -29.13 -22.53 -11.23
N GLN A 128 -29.39 -22.41 -9.94
CA GLN A 128 -28.55 -22.82 -8.82
C GLN A 128 -29.40 -23.52 -7.75
N PRO A 129 -29.91 -24.75 -8.01
CA PRO A 129 -30.81 -25.44 -7.09
C PRO A 129 -30.15 -25.85 -5.76
N ARG A 130 -28.81 -25.86 -5.71
CA ARG A 130 -28.00 -26.18 -4.52
C ARG A 130 -26.88 -25.15 -4.36
N PRO A 131 -27.19 -23.92 -3.94
CA PRO A 131 -26.19 -22.89 -3.75
C PRO A 131 -25.29 -23.24 -2.54
N LEU A 132 -24.06 -22.76 -2.53
CA LEU A 132 -23.12 -22.98 -1.40
C LEU A 132 -23.65 -22.43 -0.07
N VAL A 133 -24.53 -21.43 -0.12
CA VAL A 133 -25.21 -20.85 1.03
C VAL A 133 -26.69 -20.68 0.66
N ALA A 134 -27.58 -21.41 1.34
CA ALA A 134 -28.99 -21.56 0.98
C ALA A 134 -29.74 -20.23 0.79
N ARG A 135 -29.57 -19.29 1.71
CA ARG A 135 -30.26 -17.98 1.68
C ARG A 135 -29.37 -16.83 1.22
N ALA A 136 -28.29 -17.08 0.48
CA ALA A 136 -27.31 -16.03 0.17
C ALA A 136 -27.96 -14.79 -0.46
N ALA A 137 -27.62 -13.60 0.04
CA ALA A 137 -27.99 -12.34 -0.61
C ALA A 137 -27.15 -12.13 -1.89
N THR A 138 -25.91 -12.64 -1.87
CA THR A 138 -25.03 -12.64 -3.04
C THR A 138 -25.58 -13.59 -4.11
N PRO A 139 -25.54 -13.21 -5.41
CA PRO A 139 -25.97 -14.11 -6.48
C PRO A 139 -25.15 -15.40 -6.60
N LEU A 140 -23.93 -15.42 -6.04
CA LEU A 140 -22.99 -16.53 -6.15
C LEU A 140 -22.77 -16.93 -7.62
N VAL A 141 -22.43 -15.93 -8.44
CA VAL A 141 -22.09 -16.10 -9.87
C VAL A 141 -20.59 -15.91 -10.09
N ALA A 142 -20.11 -16.26 -11.28
CA ALA A 142 -18.74 -16.01 -11.72
C ALA A 142 -18.67 -15.83 -13.24
N GLU A 143 -17.60 -15.20 -13.70
CA GLU A 143 -17.18 -15.32 -15.10
C GLU A 143 -16.59 -16.71 -15.33
N LEU A 144 -17.06 -17.37 -16.39
CA LEU A 144 -16.57 -18.68 -16.79
C LEU A 144 -15.41 -18.54 -17.76
N ALA A 145 -14.22 -19.00 -17.35
CA ALA A 145 -13.06 -19.02 -18.22
C ALA A 145 -13.23 -20.09 -19.31
N PRO A 146 -13.04 -19.77 -20.60
CA PRO A 146 -13.17 -20.74 -21.68
C PRO A 146 -12.03 -21.78 -21.70
N ARG A 147 -10.97 -21.54 -20.93
CA ARG A 147 -9.81 -22.43 -20.79
C ARG A 147 -9.35 -22.49 -19.34
N PRO A 148 -8.77 -23.62 -18.90
CA PRO A 148 -8.14 -23.72 -17.59
C PRO A 148 -7.10 -22.61 -17.40
N ARG A 149 -7.08 -22.04 -16.20
CA ARG A 149 -6.14 -21.00 -15.82
C ARG A 149 -4.69 -21.52 -15.90
N PRO A 150 -3.78 -20.82 -16.58
CA PRO A 150 -2.36 -21.14 -16.54
C PRO A 150 -1.83 -20.87 -15.12
N LEU A 151 -1.12 -21.85 -14.56
CA LEU A 151 -0.50 -21.72 -13.25
C LEU A 151 0.76 -20.88 -13.36
N GLY A 152 1.03 -20.08 -12.33
CA GLY A 152 2.36 -19.50 -12.15
C GLY A 152 3.41 -20.57 -11.86
N ALA A 153 4.69 -20.20 -11.94
CA ALA A 153 5.81 -21.08 -11.61
C ALA A 153 5.71 -21.71 -10.21
N VAL A 154 5.08 -21.00 -9.25
CA VAL A 154 4.74 -21.54 -7.93
C VAL A 154 3.24 -21.29 -7.68
N PRO A 155 2.42 -22.34 -7.49
CA PRO A 155 0.99 -22.20 -7.26
C PRO A 155 0.69 -21.53 -5.91
N VAL A 156 -0.37 -20.74 -5.86
CA VAL A 156 -0.84 -20.06 -4.65
C VAL A 156 -1.94 -20.87 -3.98
N LEU A 157 -1.63 -21.34 -2.77
CA LEU A 157 -2.58 -22.00 -1.88
C LEU A 157 -3.17 -20.97 -0.93
N THR A 158 -4.49 -20.77 -0.97
CA THR A 158 -5.22 -20.00 0.03
C THR A 158 -5.99 -20.96 0.94
N VAL A 159 -5.88 -20.77 2.26
CA VAL A 159 -6.54 -21.61 3.26
C VAL A 159 -7.53 -20.77 4.06
N ALA A 160 -8.81 -21.12 4.06
CA ALA A 160 -9.79 -20.53 4.96
C ALA A 160 -9.92 -21.34 6.25
N LEU A 161 -9.75 -20.67 7.39
CA LEU A 161 -9.90 -21.27 8.70
C LEU A 161 -11.32 -21.07 9.25
N GLY A 162 -12.01 -22.17 9.55
CA GLY A 162 -13.24 -22.14 10.31
C GLY A 162 -13.03 -21.60 11.73
N ALA A 163 -14.12 -21.19 12.41
CA ALA A 163 -14.05 -20.46 13.69
C ALA A 163 -13.22 -21.17 14.78
N LYS A 164 -13.29 -22.51 14.82
CA LYS A 164 -12.59 -23.36 15.81
C LYS A 164 -11.34 -24.06 15.26
N ALA A 165 -10.90 -23.72 14.04
CA ALA A 165 -9.81 -24.43 13.38
C ALA A 165 -8.48 -24.35 14.14
N LEU A 166 -8.26 -23.28 14.92
CA LEU A 166 -7.04 -23.09 15.73
C LEU A 166 -7.16 -23.66 17.15
N ASP A 167 -8.25 -24.33 17.51
CA ASP A 167 -8.48 -24.81 18.88
C ASP A 167 -8.00 -26.26 19.09
N LYS A 168 -7.65 -26.97 18.01
CA LYS A 168 -7.21 -28.37 18.03
C LYS A 168 -5.84 -28.51 17.38
N GLY A 169 -4.89 -29.21 18.02
CA GLY A 169 -3.59 -29.57 17.42
C GLY A 169 -2.63 -28.40 17.13
N ASP A 170 -1.45 -28.70 16.57
CA ASP A 170 -0.46 -27.70 16.15
C ASP A 170 -0.69 -27.24 14.69
N VAL A 171 -1.87 -26.68 14.43
CA VAL A 171 -2.28 -26.25 13.08
C VAL A 171 -1.38 -25.14 12.54
N LEU A 172 -0.93 -24.22 13.40
CA LEU A 172 -0.02 -23.15 13.01
C LEU A 172 1.36 -23.68 12.65
N GLY A 173 1.88 -24.68 13.38
CA GLY A 173 3.13 -25.36 13.05
C GLY A 173 3.08 -26.03 11.67
N CYS A 174 1.97 -26.69 11.34
CA CYS A 174 1.78 -27.31 10.01
C CYS A 174 1.82 -26.27 8.88
N PHE A 175 1.08 -25.16 9.04
CA PHE A 175 1.06 -24.11 8.02
C PHE A 175 2.39 -23.35 7.93
N ALA A 176 3.10 -23.16 9.05
CA ALA A 176 4.42 -22.52 9.04
C ALA A 176 5.43 -23.39 8.28
N ALA A 177 5.46 -24.70 8.56
CA ALA A 177 6.30 -25.64 7.83
C ALA A 177 6.03 -25.61 6.31
N MET A 178 4.75 -25.55 5.93
CA MET A 178 4.34 -25.45 4.53
C MET A 178 4.75 -24.10 3.89
N SER A 179 4.62 -22.99 4.63
CA SER A 179 4.96 -21.65 4.14
C SER A 179 6.45 -21.48 3.84
N HIS A 180 7.33 -22.24 4.48
CA HIS A 180 8.78 -22.19 4.25
C HIS A 180 9.24 -23.09 3.09
N ARG A 181 8.38 -23.97 2.57
CA ARG A 181 8.71 -24.88 1.47
C ARG A 181 8.36 -24.23 0.13
N ALA A 182 9.21 -24.42 -0.88
CA ALA A 182 9.08 -23.75 -2.18
C ALA A 182 7.93 -24.26 -3.08
N GLY A 183 7.25 -25.35 -2.70
CA GLY A 183 6.25 -26.01 -3.55
C GLY A 183 4.93 -25.24 -3.70
N VAL A 184 4.56 -24.42 -2.72
CA VAL A 184 3.33 -23.61 -2.75
C VAL A 184 3.55 -22.27 -2.05
N ARG A 185 2.87 -21.22 -2.53
CA ARG A 185 2.80 -19.94 -1.81
C ARG A 185 1.55 -19.90 -0.94
N LEU A 186 1.72 -19.98 0.37
CA LEU A 186 0.60 -20.00 1.32
C LEU A 186 0.00 -18.60 1.54
N ARG A 187 -1.32 -18.55 1.72
CA ARG A 187 -2.09 -17.45 2.30
C ARG A 187 -3.17 -18.02 3.22
N ILE A 188 -3.37 -17.43 4.38
CA ILE A 188 -4.39 -17.85 5.34
C ILE A 188 -5.47 -16.77 5.44
N ILE A 189 -6.73 -17.14 5.29
CA ILE A 189 -7.89 -16.30 5.59
C ILE A 189 -8.43 -16.71 6.95
N ALA A 190 -8.47 -15.75 7.88
CA ALA A 190 -8.91 -15.98 9.25
C ALA A 190 -9.74 -14.79 9.76
N ASN A 191 -10.53 -15.01 10.82
CA ASN A 191 -11.22 -13.89 11.47
C ASN A 191 -10.22 -13.02 12.28
N ALA A 192 -10.65 -11.82 12.68
CA ALA A 192 -9.78 -10.88 13.40
C ALA A 192 -9.17 -11.49 14.68
N LYS A 193 -9.97 -12.23 15.47
CA LYS A 193 -9.50 -12.88 16.69
C LYS A 193 -8.42 -13.93 16.40
N GLN A 194 -8.58 -14.71 15.33
CA GLN A 194 -7.59 -15.70 14.89
C GLN A 194 -6.33 -15.01 14.38
N LYS A 195 -6.44 -13.93 13.60
CA LYS A 195 -5.29 -13.15 13.12
C LYS A 195 -4.44 -12.63 14.29
N GLU A 196 -5.08 -12.09 15.33
CA GLU A 196 -4.37 -11.64 16.54
C GLU A 196 -3.71 -12.81 17.30
N ARG A 197 -4.36 -13.98 17.36
CA ARG A 197 -3.74 -15.19 17.91
C ARG A 197 -2.49 -15.63 17.14
N VAL A 198 -2.51 -15.55 15.80
CA VAL A 198 -1.34 -15.89 14.98
C VAL A 198 -0.21 -14.89 15.24
N LYS A 199 -0.50 -13.60 15.27
CA LYS A 199 0.47 -12.54 15.57
C LYS A 199 1.11 -12.68 16.95
N ALA A 200 0.32 -13.08 17.96
CA ALA A 200 0.82 -13.31 19.31
C ALA A 200 1.61 -14.64 19.47
N SER A 201 1.68 -15.47 18.42
CA SER A 201 2.35 -16.77 18.45
C SER A 201 3.78 -16.70 17.90
N ARG A 202 4.54 -17.80 18.06
CA ARG A 202 5.84 -17.96 17.39
C ARG A 202 5.78 -17.95 15.85
N HIS A 203 4.58 -18.14 15.28
CA HIS A 203 4.30 -18.18 13.84
C HIS A 203 3.70 -16.86 13.32
N HIS A 204 4.11 -15.73 13.90
CA HIS A 204 3.64 -14.39 13.56
C HIS A 204 3.97 -13.96 12.12
N ASP A 205 4.87 -14.67 11.46
CA ASP A 205 5.30 -14.48 10.07
C ASP A 205 4.35 -15.14 9.05
N LEU A 206 3.37 -15.93 9.51
CA LEU A 206 2.39 -16.56 8.64
C LEU A 206 1.56 -15.51 7.86
N PRO A 207 1.29 -15.75 6.57
CA PRO A 207 0.61 -14.78 5.72
C PRO A 207 -0.91 -14.75 5.93
N VAL A 208 -1.35 -14.09 7.01
CA VAL A 208 -2.77 -14.02 7.40
C VAL A 208 -3.44 -12.74 6.90
N VAL A 209 -4.56 -12.91 6.21
CA VAL A 209 -5.50 -11.85 5.83
C VAL A 209 -6.87 -12.08 6.47
N THR A 210 -7.63 -11.03 6.69
CA THR A 210 -9.02 -11.11 7.14
C THR A 210 -9.98 -11.30 5.96
N PHE A 211 -11.23 -11.68 6.26
CA PHE A 211 -12.30 -11.83 5.26
C PHE A 211 -12.63 -10.54 4.48
N THR A 212 -12.24 -9.35 4.99
CA THR A 212 -12.50 -8.04 4.38
C THR A 212 -11.23 -7.30 3.96
N ASP A 213 -10.05 -7.92 4.11
CA ASP A 213 -8.78 -7.32 3.66
C ASP A 213 -8.73 -7.21 2.11
N LEU A 214 -9.43 -8.10 1.40
CA LEU A 214 -9.57 -8.10 -0.07
C LEU A 214 -10.96 -8.61 -0.46
N SER A 215 -11.44 -8.20 -1.63
CA SER A 215 -12.71 -8.70 -2.19
C SER A 215 -12.61 -10.19 -2.58
N PRO A 216 -13.73 -10.93 -2.57
CA PRO A 216 -13.76 -12.33 -3.01
C PRO A 216 -13.23 -12.53 -4.44
N VAL A 217 -13.53 -11.58 -5.33
CA VAL A 217 -13.09 -11.58 -6.73
C VAL A 217 -11.56 -11.47 -6.82
N THR A 218 -10.96 -10.52 -6.08
CA THR A 218 -9.51 -10.35 -6.05
C THR A 218 -8.81 -11.57 -5.43
N LEU A 219 -9.38 -12.14 -4.38
CA LEU A 219 -8.83 -13.35 -3.75
C LEU A 219 -8.85 -14.55 -4.69
N ALA A 220 -9.96 -14.77 -5.40
CA ALA A 220 -10.07 -15.83 -6.40
C ALA A 220 -9.05 -15.65 -7.53
N ALA A 221 -8.89 -14.43 -8.07
CA ALA A 221 -7.89 -14.12 -9.09
C ALA A 221 -6.44 -14.35 -8.60
N ARG A 222 -6.20 -14.38 -7.29
CA ARG A 222 -4.88 -14.58 -6.66
C ARG A 222 -4.71 -15.93 -5.96
N THR A 223 -5.62 -16.86 -6.23
CA THR A 223 -5.60 -18.20 -5.66
C THR A 223 -5.64 -19.20 -6.80
N ASP A 224 -4.82 -20.25 -6.72
CA ASP A 224 -4.87 -21.37 -7.65
C ASP A 224 -5.59 -22.56 -7.00
N VAL A 225 -5.34 -22.79 -5.71
CA VAL A 225 -6.04 -23.79 -4.88
C VAL A 225 -6.58 -23.14 -3.61
N PHE A 226 -7.85 -23.35 -3.31
CA PHE A 226 -8.51 -22.89 -2.09
C PHE A 226 -8.93 -24.05 -1.20
N ALA A 227 -8.27 -24.20 -0.06
CA ALA A 227 -8.61 -25.23 0.93
C ALA A 227 -9.46 -24.63 2.06
N VAL A 228 -10.53 -25.31 2.45
CA VAL A 228 -11.48 -24.81 3.45
C VAL A 228 -11.58 -25.76 4.63
N TYR A 229 -11.19 -25.29 5.82
CA TYR A 229 -11.24 -26.05 7.07
C TYR A 229 -12.39 -25.61 7.97
N GLY A 230 -12.83 -26.54 8.83
CA GLY A 230 -13.85 -26.29 9.83
C GLY A 230 -15.13 -27.07 9.54
N GLN A 231 -16.27 -26.41 9.73
CA GLN A 231 -17.61 -26.98 9.60
C GLN A 231 -18.42 -26.05 8.71
N GLY A 232 -19.03 -26.59 7.64
CA GLY A 232 -19.79 -25.79 6.69
C GLY A 232 -18.97 -24.85 5.79
N VAL A 233 -19.66 -24.14 4.90
CA VAL A 233 -19.07 -23.08 4.07
C VAL A 233 -18.90 -21.79 4.92
N PRO A 234 -17.70 -21.17 4.98
CA PRO A 234 -17.46 -20.01 5.87
C PRO A 234 -18.05 -18.68 5.33
N GLY A 235 -19.37 -18.56 5.38
CA GLY A 235 -20.09 -17.35 5.01
C GLY A 235 -20.11 -17.04 3.50
N GLU A 236 -20.89 -16.03 3.13
CA GLU A 236 -21.15 -15.70 1.71
C GLU A 236 -19.91 -15.22 0.95
N ARG A 237 -18.98 -14.52 1.62
CA ARG A 237 -17.74 -14.04 1.00
C ARG A 237 -16.83 -15.19 0.56
N MET A 238 -16.72 -16.25 1.35
CA MET A 238 -15.94 -17.42 0.95
C MET A 238 -16.68 -18.27 -0.08
N ALA A 239 -18.01 -18.35 0.01
CA ALA A 239 -18.80 -18.97 -1.05
C ALA A 239 -18.60 -18.26 -2.41
N ALA A 240 -18.62 -16.92 -2.42
CA ALA A 240 -18.37 -16.14 -3.63
C ALA A 240 -16.93 -16.33 -4.16
N LEU A 241 -15.94 -16.36 -3.28
CA LEU A 241 -14.55 -16.69 -3.64
C LEU A 241 -14.48 -18.06 -4.30
N SER A 242 -15.08 -19.09 -3.69
CA SER A 242 -15.12 -20.45 -4.24
C SER A 242 -15.75 -20.49 -5.63
N VAL A 243 -16.91 -19.84 -5.82
CA VAL A 243 -17.57 -19.80 -7.13
C VAL A 243 -16.73 -19.08 -8.17
N CYS A 244 -16.14 -17.93 -7.82
CA CYS A 244 -15.23 -17.19 -8.71
C CYS A 244 -14.00 -18.02 -9.08
N LEU A 245 -13.42 -18.74 -8.11
CA LEU A 245 -12.25 -19.58 -8.34
C LEU A 245 -12.57 -20.75 -9.27
N LEU A 246 -13.67 -21.47 -9.02
CA LEU A 246 -14.10 -22.58 -9.85
C LEU A 246 -14.48 -22.11 -11.27
N GLY A 247 -15.15 -20.96 -11.40
CA GLY A 247 -15.46 -20.35 -12.70
C GLY A 247 -14.21 -19.95 -13.49
N ALA A 248 -13.16 -19.51 -12.80
CA ALA A 248 -11.84 -19.25 -13.39
C ALA A 248 -11.02 -20.54 -13.66
N GLY A 249 -11.55 -21.73 -13.36
CA GLY A 249 -10.87 -23.01 -13.54
C GLY A 249 -9.84 -23.37 -12.47
N GLY A 250 -9.85 -22.68 -11.32
CA GLY A 250 -9.05 -23.05 -10.14
C GLY A 250 -9.72 -24.12 -9.29
N VAL A 251 -9.03 -24.58 -8.25
CA VAL A 251 -9.47 -25.75 -7.45
C VAL A 251 -9.96 -25.35 -6.07
N VAL A 252 -11.10 -25.90 -5.66
CA VAL A 252 -11.56 -25.86 -4.26
C VAL A 252 -11.37 -27.24 -3.64
N VAL A 253 -10.69 -27.27 -2.49
CA VAL A 253 -10.45 -28.47 -1.69
C VAL A 253 -11.28 -28.38 -0.41
N ASP A 254 -12.24 -29.28 -0.28
CA ASP A 254 -13.15 -29.39 0.84
C ASP A 254 -12.53 -30.21 1.98
N CYS A 255 -11.84 -29.50 2.88
CA CYS A 255 -11.26 -30.03 4.12
C CYS A 255 -12.23 -29.88 5.32
N THR A 256 -13.50 -29.56 5.09
CA THR A 256 -14.49 -29.42 6.17
C THR A 256 -14.81 -30.78 6.78
N GLU A 257 -15.09 -30.84 8.07
CA GLU A 257 -15.42 -32.07 8.78
C GLU A 257 -16.67 -32.76 8.16
N ASP A 258 -17.63 -31.97 7.66
CA ASP A 258 -18.93 -32.38 7.10
C ASP A 258 -18.97 -32.53 5.57
N GLY A 259 -17.90 -32.17 4.85
CA GLY A 259 -17.89 -32.23 3.38
C GLY A 259 -18.90 -31.26 2.74
N ALA A 260 -18.99 -30.05 3.30
CA ALA A 260 -20.03 -29.07 3.03
C ALA A 260 -20.17 -28.69 1.54
N PHE A 261 -19.07 -28.61 0.79
CA PHE A 261 -19.12 -28.26 -0.63
C PHE A 261 -19.62 -29.43 -1.47
N LEU A 262 -19.10 -30.63 -1.18
CA LEU A 262 -19.47 -31.87 -1.88
C LEU A 262 -20.93 -32.24 -1.62
N ALA A 263 -21.42 -32.06 -0.39
CA ALA A 263 -22.82 -32.30 -0.03
C ALA A 263 -23.80 -31.45 -0.86
N LEU A 264 -23.36 -30.26 -1.27
CA LEU A 264 -24.13 -29.33 -2.12
C LEU A 264 -23.91 -29.57 -3.62
N GLY A 265 -23.11 -30.57 -4.00
CA GLY A 265 -22.83 -30.91 -5.40
C GLY A 265 -21.88 -29.95 -6.11
N ALA A 266 -21.18 -29.08 -5.37
CA ALA A 266 -20.15 -28.24 -5.94
C ALA A 266 -18.98 -29.12 -6.43
N PRO A 267 -18.35 -28.81 -7.57
CA PRO A 267 -17.25 -29.60 -8.13
C PRO A 267 -15.93 -29.32 -7.39
N ALA A 268 -15.94 -29.50 -6.08
CA ALA A 268 -14.77 -29.45 -5.20
C ALA A 268 -14.13 -30.83 -5.05
N LEU A 269 -12.89 -30.88 -4.57
CA LEU A 269 -12.20 -32.13 -4.23
C LEU A 269 -12.30 -32.41 -2.74
N ARG A 270 -12.48 -33.68 -2.34
CA ARG A 270 -12.43 -34.05 -0.92
C ARG A 270 -10.98 -33.99 -0.44
N GLY A 271 -10.69 -33.05 0.47
CA GLY A 271 -9.38 -32.91 1.08
C GLY A 271 -9.26 -33.59 2.44
N PRO A 272 -8.03 -33.66 2.98
CA PRO A 272 -7.80 -34.12 4.34
C PRO A 272 -8.30 -33.10 5.36
N VAL A 273 -9.01 -33.58 6.39
CA VAL A 273 -9.47 -32.76 7.52
C VAL A 273 -8.30 -32.36 8.43
N ASP A 274 -7.23 -33.16 8.45
CA ASP A 274 -5.99 -32.85 9.16
C ASP A 274 -5.07 -31.96 8.28
N PRO A 275 -4.74 -30.72 8.71
CA PRO A 275 -3.81 -29.85 8.00
C PRO A 275 -2.43 -30.46 7.73
N ALA A 276 -1.97 -31.41 8.55
CA ALA A 276 -0.67 -32.05 8.35
C ALA A 276 -0.61 -32.88 7.05
N ALA A 277 -1.74 -33.40 6.58
CA ALA A 277 -1.82 -34.20 5.36
C ALA A 277 -2.08 -33.35 4.10
N LEU A 278 -2.32 -32.04 4.23
CA LEU A 278 -2.68 -31.19 3.11
C LEU A 278 -1.57 -31.07 2.07
N GLU A 279 -0.32 -30.92 2.51
CA GLU A 279 0.80 -30.70 1.59
C GLU A 279 1.03 -31.90 0.65
N ALA A 280 1.02 -33.11 1.21
CA ALA A 280 1.15 -34.35 0.43
C ALA A 280 -0.03 -34.51 -0.54
N TYR A 281 -1.26 -34.29 -0.05
CA TYR A 281 -2.45 -34.33 -0.89
C TYR A 281 -2.38 -33.34 -2.06
N LEU A 282 -1.94 -32.11 -1.81
CA LEU A 282 -1.78 -31.10 -2.85
C LEU A 282 -0.75 -31.54 -3.89
N THR A 283 0.43 -31.95 -3.46
CA THR A 283 1.54 -32.32 -4.34
C THR A 283 1.22 -33.56 -5.18
N ASP A 284 0.69 -34.60 -4.54
CA ASP A 284 0.54 -35.92 -5.15
C ASP A 284 -0.79 -36.08 -5.90
N THR A 285 -1.81 -35.29 -5.55
CA THR A 285 -3.17 -35.43 -6.11
C THR A 285 -3.63 -34.20 -6.87
N VAL A 286 -3.51 -33.00 -6.28
CA VAL A 286 -4.11 -31.80 -6.86
C VAL A 286 -3.24 -31.23 -7.96
N LEU A 287 -2.00 -30.87 -7.65
CA LEU A 287 -1.11 -30.11 -8.53
C LEU A 287 -0.79 -30.86 -9.83
N VAL A 288 -0.61 -32.18 -9.75
CA VAL A 288 -0.36 -33.05 -10.92
C VAL A 288 -1.58 -33.22 -11.83
N ASN A 289 -2.80 -32.95 -11.33
CA ASN A 289 -4.06 -33.14 -12.07
C ASN A 289 -4.79 -31.83 -12.40
N LEU A 290 -4.14 -30.67 -12.29
CA LEU A 290 -4.80 -29.37 -12.47
C LEU A 290 -5.46 -29.20 -13.85
N GLY A 291 -4.81 -29.67 -14.91
CA GLY A 291 -5.37 -29.64 -16.27
C GLY A 291 -6.69 -30.43 -16.38
N PRO A 292 -6.69 -31.74 -16.07
CA PRO A 292 -7.90 -32.56 -16.02
C PRO A 292 -9.01 -31.99 -15.12
N ILE A 293 -8.66 -31.49 -13.93
CA ILE A 293 -9.64 -30.86 -13.01
C ILE A 293 -10.28 -29.65 -13.69
N GLY A 294 -9.48 -28.77 -14.30
CA GLY A 294 -9.98 -27.59 -15.03
C GLY A 294 -10.91 -27.95 -16.19
N ALA A 295 -10.60 -29.02 -16.94
CA ALA A 295 -11.47 -29.50 -18.03
C ALA A 295 -12.81 -30.03 -17.51
N GLN A 296 -12.81 -30.77 -16.39
CA GLN A 296 -14.04 -31.25 -15.76
C GLN A 296 -14.89 -30.11 -15.19
N LEU A 297 -14.25 -29.07 -14.63
CA LEU A 297 -14.92 -27.86 -14.16
C LEU A 297 -15.64 -27.13 -15.29
N ALA A 298 -14.99 -26.95 -16.44
CA ALA A 298 -15.58 -26.29 -17.60
C ALA A 298 -16.83 -27.03 -18.14
N ALA A 299 -16.90 -28.34 -17.96
CA ALA A 299 -18.06 -29.16 -18.35
C ALA A 299 -19.14 -29.28 -17.25
N SER A 300 -18.92 -28.71 -16.05
CA SER A 300 -19.81 -28.88 -14.91
C SER A 300 -21.12 -28.08 -15.08
N PRO A 301 -22.30 -28.74 -15.03
CA PRO A 301 -23.59 -28.03 -15.03
C PRO A 301 -23.75 -27.10 -13.83
N TRP A 302 -23.13 -27.43 -12.70
CA TRP A 302 -23.16 -26.61 -11.48
C TRP A 302 -22.50 -25.24 -11.74
N ILE A 303 -21.37 -25.22 -12.44
CA ILE A 303 -20.65 -23.99 -12.80
C ILE A 303 -21.35 -23.25 -13.93
N ALA A 304 -21.87 -23.96 -14.93
CA ALA A 304 -22.67 -23.36 -16.00
C ALA A 304 -23.93 -22.63 -15.48
N GLY A 305 -24.50 -23.08 -14.35
CA GLY A 305 -25.59 -22.43 -13.64
C GLY A 305 -25.18 -21.14 -12.90
N ALA A 306 -23.90 -21.01 -12.57
CA ALA A 306 -23.32 -19.85 -11.90
C ALA A 306 -22.77 -18.78 -12.87
N ASP A 307 -23.00 -18.91 -14.18
CA ASP A 307 -22.49 -17.95 -15.17
C ASP A 307 -23.14 -16.56 -15.04
N ILE A 308 -22.33 -15.54 -14.73
CA ILE A 308 -22.77 -14.14 -14.64
C ILE A 308 -23.34 -13.61 -15.96
N ALA A 309 -22.95 -14.17 -17.11
CA ALA A 309 -23.45 -13.73 -18.43
C ALA A 309 -24.98 -13.87 -18.55
N ARG A 310 -25.60 -14.77 -17.78
CA ARG A 310 -27.07 -14.90 -17.71
C ARG A 310 -27.73 -13.66 -17.13
N LEU A 311 -27.11 -13.03 -16.13
CA LEU A 311 -27.59 -11.81 -15.50
C LEU A 311 -27.34 -10.59 -16.40
N GLU A 312 -26.21 -10.56 -17.11
CA GLU A 312 -25.95 -9.52 -18.12
C GLU A 312 -26.98 -9.56 -19.25
N ALA A 313 -27.23 -10.75 -19.81
CA ALA A 313 -28.28 -10.97 -20.80
C ALA A 313 -29.67 -10.64 -20.25
N ALA A 314 -29.89 -10.84 -18.93
CA ALA A 314 -31.13 -10.44 -18.28
C ALA A 314 -31.34 -8.91 -18.31
N ALA A 315 -30.25 -8.15 -18.15
CA ALA A 315 -30.27 -6.69 -18.24
C ALA A 315 -30.12 -6.17 -19.68
N GLY A 316 -30.04 -7.03 -20.71
CA GLY A 316 -29.80 -6.59 -22.09
C GLY A 316 -28.40 -5.96 -22.28
N LEU A 317 -27.48 -6.23 -21.37
CA LEU A 317 -26.09 -5.80 -21.48
C LEU A 317 -25.39 -6.70 -22.49
N ALA A 318 -24.55 -6.12 -23.35
CA ALA A 318 -23.72 -6.91 -24.23
C ALA A 318 -22.82 -7.82 -23.38
N SER A 319 -22.86 -9.14 -23.62
CA SER A 319 -21.88 -10.07 -23.06
C SER A 319 -20.49 -9.54 -23.40
N GLY A 320 -19.66 -9.29 -22.39
CA GLY A 320 -18.41 -8.55 -22.52
C GLY A 320 -17.48 -9.04 -23.63
N SER A 321 -17.72 -8.60 -24.87
CA SER A 321 -16.63 -8.16 -25.72
C SER A 321 -16.03 -7.01 -24.94
N ALA A 322 -14.74 -7.09 -24.64
CA ALA A 322 -13.99 -6.04 -23.97
C ALA A 322 -14.17 -4.72 -24.75
N ALA A 323 -15.26 -4.00 -24.49
CA ALA A 323 -15.37 -2.60 -24.79
C ALA A 323 -14.27 -2.00 -23.92
N PRO A 324 -13.21 -1.44 -24.52
CA PRO A 324 -12.13 -0.88 -23.73
C PRO A 324 -12.80 0.13 -22.80
N ALA A 325 -12.60 -0.02 -21.49
CA ALA A 325 -13.00 0.98 -20.52
C ALA A 325 -12.67 2.33 -21.14
N ARG A 326 -13.69 3.13 -21.48
CA ARG A 326 -13.51 4.43 -22.14
C ARG A 326 -12.56 5.22 -21.26
N GLY A 327 -11.28 5.31 -21.66
CA GLY A 327 -10.25 6.01 -20.91
C GLY A 327 -8.87 5.36 -20.80
N ARG A 328 -8.64 4.09 -21.16
CA ARG A 328 -7.28 3.53 -21.16
C ARG A 328 -7.00 2.73 -22.42
N ALA A 329 -6.43 3.39 -23.43
CA ALA A 329 -5.61 2.68 -24.41
C ALA A 329 -4.61 1.84 -23.62
N ALA A 330 -4.59 0.52 -23.85
CA ALA A 330 -3.60 -0.36 -23.25
C ALA A 330 -2.22 0.17 -23.65
N ARG A 331 -1.52 0.83 -22.72
CA ARG A 331 -0.16 1.29 -22.96
C ARG A 331 0.69 0.05 -23.19
N ALA A 332 1.37 -0.01 -24.34
CA ALA A 332 2.20 -1.13 -24.74
C ALA A 332 3.41 -1.33 -23.81
N ARG A 333 3.81 -0.30 -23.06
CA ARG A 333 4.85 -0.33 -22.03
C ARG A 333 4.32 0.22 -20.72
N GLY A 334 4.65 -0.45 -19.61
CA GLY A 334 4.29 -0.01 -18.28
C GLY A 334 5.17 1.14 -17.80
N ARG A 335 4.59 2.07 -17.04
CA ARG A 335 5.33 3.18 -16.42
C ARG A 335 5.88 2.80 -15.04
N THR A 336 6.98 3.44 -14.65
CA THR A 336 7.46 3.42 -13.26
C THR A 336 6.87 4.62 -12.51
N VAL A 337 6.18 4.34 -11.41
CA VAL A 337 5.62 5.35 -10.51
C VAL A 337 6.34 5.32 -9.17
N PHE A 338 6.99 6.41 -8.79
CA PHE A 338 7.58 6.59 -7.47
C PHE A 338 6.54 7.16 -6.49
N MET A 339 6.43 6.55 -5.31
CA MET A 339 5.57 7.00 -4.23
C MET A 339 6.38 7.09 -2.93
N PRO A 340 7.00 8.25 -2.65
CA PRO A 340 7.63 8.50 -1.36
C PRO A 340 6.58 8.77 -0.28
N THR A 341 6.80 8.28 0.95
CA THR A 341 5.98 8.67 2.10
C THR A 341 6.25 10.11 2.51
N ASN A 342 5.22 10.77 3.06
CA ASN A 342 5.39 12.02 3.80
C ASN A 342 5.74 11.66 5.25
N GLY A 343 7.04 11.68 5.57
CA GLY A 343 7.53 11.47 6.93
C GLY A 343 7.78 12.79 7.63
N VAL A 344 8.78 12.82 8.50
CA VAL A 344 9.36 14.08 8.99
C VAL A 344 10.36 14.57 7.94
N GLY A 345 10.02 15.67 7.26
CA GLY A 345 10.84 16.26 6.20
C GLY A 345 10.70 15.59 4.84
N LEU A 346 11.69 15.80 3.96
CA LEU A 346 11.62 15.45 2.53
C LEU A 346 12.52 14.28 2.12
N GLY A 347 13.05 13.54 3.09
CA GLY A 347 14.13 12.59 2.82
C GLY A 347 13.77 11.45 1.86
N HIS A 348 12.54 10.90 1.96
CA HIS A 348 12.05 9.85 1.06
C HIS A 348 11.88 10.36 -0.37
N ALA A 349 11.29 11.54 -0.54
CA ALA A 349 11.11 12.15 -1.85
C ALA A 349 12.45 12.50 -2.49
N GLN A 350 13.43 12.93 -1.69
CA GLN A 350 14.79 13.24 -2.13
C GLN A 350 15.49 11.98 -2.67
N ARG A 351 15.45 10.86 -1.93
CA ARG A 351 16.01 9.58 -2.40
C ARG A 351 15.31 9.06 -3.65
N CYS A 352 13.98 9.05 -3.68
CA CYS A 352 13.23 8.62 -4.86
C CYS A 352 13.60 9.44 -6.09
N SER A 353 13.78 10.75 -5.93
CA SER A 353 14.20 11.63 -7.03
C SER A 353 15.60 11.30 -7.52
N VAL A 354 16.56 11.05 -6.62
CA VAL A 354 17.93 10.64 -6.99
C VAL A 354 17.94 9.31 -7.75
N ILE A 355 17.13 8.34 -7.32
CA ILE A 355 17.01 7.05 -8.02
C ILE A 355 16.37 7.28 -9.39
N ALA A 356 15.31 8.09 -9.47
CA ALA A 356 14.65 8.42 -10.73
C ALA A 356 15.59 9.13 -11.71
N ASP A 357 16.44 10.05 -11.23
CA ASP A 357 17.47 10.71 -12.05
C ASP A 357 18.48 9.71 -12.63
N ALA A 358 18.77 8.62 -11.90
CA ALA A 358 19.65 7.55 -12.34
C ALA A 358 18.97 6.49 -13.23
N THR A 359 17.68 6.62 -13.54
CA THR A 359 16.98 5.67 -14.43
C THR A 359 17.29 5.93 -15.90
N GLU A 360 17.84 4.92 -16.58
CA GLU A 360 18.14 4.95 -18.02
C GLU A 360 16.95 4.41 -18.85
N THR A 361 15.74 4.96 -18.66
CA THR A 361 14.53 4.51 -19.38
C THR A 361 14.10 5.50 -20.46
N SER A 362 13.54 4.99 -21.57
CA SER A 362 13.04 5.82 -22.67
C SER A 362 11.88 6.75 -22.25
N GLU A 363 11.12 6.35 -21.23
CA GLU A 363 10.09 7.17 -20.60
C GLU A 363 10.56 7.60 -19.21
N ARG A 364 10.44 8.89 -18.88
CA ARG A 364 10.76 9.39 -17.54
C ARG A 364 9.78 8.81 -16.50
N PRO A 365 10.25 8.44 -15.31
CA PRO A 365 9.37 8.05 -14.22
C PRO A 365 8.37 9.15 -13.84
N VAL A 366 7.23 8.74 -13.29
CA VAL A 366 6.19 9.64 -12.76
C VAL A 366 6.15 9.49 -11.24
N PHE A 367 5.71 10.52 -10.53
CA PHE A 367 5.55 10.48 -9.08
C PHE A 367 4.08 10.52 -8.67
N ALA A 368 3.78 9.89 -7.54
CA ALA A 368 2.57 10.10 -6.76
C ALA A 368 3.00 10.47 -5.34
N ALA A 369 2.91 11.76 -5.00
CA ALA A 369 3.50 12.28 -3.75
C ALA A 369 2.56 13.23 -3.02
N PHE A 370 2.72 13.31 -1.70
CA PHE A 370 1.96 14.26 -0.87
C PHE A 370 2.34 15.71 -1.18
N PRO A 371 1.44 16.68 -0.93
CA PRO A 371 1.60 18.07 -1.38
C PRO A 371 2.94 18.73 -1.01
N SER A 372 3.50 18.43 0.16
CA SER A 372 4.80 18.93 0.63
C SER A 372 5.98 18.59 -0.29
N CYS A 373 5.91 17.46 -0.99
CA CYS A 373 6.96 16.96 -1.88
C CYS A 373 6.79 17.43 -3.33
N VAL A 374 5.59 17.88 -3.72
CA VAL A 374 5.25 18.14 -5.13
C VAL A 374 6.13 19.21 -5.77
N PRO A 375 6.39 20.39 -5.14
CA PRO A 375 7.25 21.41 -5.74
C PRO A 375 8.66 20.87 -6.02
N MET A 376 9.28 20.21 -5.02
CA MET A 376 10.62 19.63 -5.16
C MET A 376 10.72 18.61 -6.31
N ILE A 377 9.69 17.76 -6.47
CA ILE A 377 9.64 16.77 -7.55
C ILE A 377 9.50 17.44 -8.92
N ARG A 378 8.67 18.48 -9.02
CA ARG A 378 8.46 19.24 -10.27
C ARG A 378 9.68 20.07 -10.65
N ASP A 379 10.39 20.65 -9.69
CA ASP A 379 11.61 21.41 -9.92
C ASP A 379 12.74 20.52 -10.50
N ARG A 380 12.67 19.21 -10.26
CA ARG A 380 13.54 18.20 -10.90
C ARG A 380 13.06 17.73 -12.27
N GLY A 381 11.93 18.24 -12.75
CA GLY A 381 11.37 17.92 -14.05
C GLY A 381 10.64 16.58 -14.12
N PHE A 382 10.06 16.12 -13.00
CA PHE A 382 9.19 14.94 -12.97
C PHE A 382 7.71 15.33 -12.87
N ASP A 383 6.88 14.62 -13.63
CA ASP A 383 5.43 14.68 -13.46
C ASP A 383 5.04 14.12 -12.10
N CYS A 384 4.11 14.77 -11.41
CA CYS A 384 3.67 14.36 -10.08
C CYS A 384 2.15 14.46 -9.94
N LEU A 385 1.50 13.32 -9.67
CA LEU A 385 0.13 13.24 -9.17
C LEU A 385 0.14 13.61 -7.68
N PRO A 386 -0.48 14.73 -7.26
CA PRO A 386 -0.59 15.04 -5.85
C PRO A 386 -1.44 13.97 -5.14
N LEU A 387 -1.03 13.55 -3.95
CA LEU A 387 -1.80 12.72 -3.02
C LEU A 387 -2.54 13.59 -2.00
N VAL A 388 -3.35 12.97 -1.15
CA VAL A 388 -4.16 13.68 -0.14
C VAL A 388 -3.50 13.59 1.22
N GLN A 389 -3.18 14.74 1.81
CA GLN A 389 -2.65 14.81 3.17
C GLN A 389 -3.76 14.54 4.19
N LYS A 390 -3.39 13.94 5.32
CA LYS A 390 -4.31 13.77 6.46
C LYS A 390 -4.77 15.15 6.96
N SER A 391 -6.08 15.30 7.15
CA SER A 391 -6.68 16.49 7.80
C SER A 391 -7.30 16.11 9.14
N GLY A 392 -7.30 17.06 10.08
CA GLY A 392 -8.06 16.96 11.33
C GLY A 392 -9.57 17.09 11.14
N ASP A 393 -10.02 17.56 9.97
CA ASP A 393 -11.44 17.77 9.67
C ASP A 393 -12.20 16.46 9.40
N HIS A 394 -11.49 15.33 9.25
CA HIS A 394 -12.09 14.03 8.99
C HIS A 394 -11.98 13.11 10.21
N PRO A 395 -13.11 12.55 10.69
CA PRO A 395 -13.12 11.74 11.91
C PRO A 395 -12.43 10.38 11.72
N GLN A 396 -12.43 9.82 10.51
CA GLN A 396 -11.73 8.57 10.22
C GLN A 396 -10.23 8.84 9.99
N PRO A 397 -9.33 8.22 10.78
CA PRO A 397 -7.89 8.48 10.67
C PRO A 397 -7.26 7.99 9.36
N TYR A 398 -7.99 7.23 8.54
CA TYR A 398 -7.56 6.64 7.28
C TYR A 398 -8.27 7.23 6.04
N ALA A 399 -9.09 8.28 6.19
CA ALA A 399 -9.87 8.85 5.08
C ALA A 399 -9.00 9.31 3.90
N ASN A 400 -7.85 9.93 4.18
CA ASN A 400 -6.91 10.35 3.15
C ASN A 400 -6.23 9.17 2.43
N ASP A 401 -6.08 8.04 3.11
CA ASP A 401 -5.50 6.81 2.54
C ASP A 401 -6.50 6.15 1.55
N VAL A 402 -7.81 6.25 1.80
CA VAL A 402 -8.85 5.82 0.84
C VAL A 402 -8.78 6.64 -0.46
N LEU A 403 -8.61 7.97 -0.36
CA LEU A 403 -8.44 8.82 -1.54
C LEU A 403 -7.11 8.53 -2.27
N THR A 404 -6.06 8.22 -1.52
CA THR A 404 -4.78 7.78 -2.07
C THR A 404 -4.95 6.46 -2.84
N TYR A 405 -5.68 5.50 -2.28
CA TYR A 405 -6.05 4.25 -2.94
C TYR A 405 -6.79 4.49 -4.27
N LEU A 406 -7.78 5.38 -4.29
CA LEU A 406 -8.51 5.71 -5.53
C LEU A 406 -7.60 6.36 -6.58
N ARG A 407 -6.74 7.30 -6.17
CA ARG A 407 -5.78 7.97 -7.06
C ARG A 407 -4.76 6.99 -7.63
N LEU A 408 -4.18 6.14 -6.78
CA LEU A 408 -3.25 5.09 -7.20
C LEU A 408 -3.93 4.05 -8.09
N GLY A 409 -5.16 3.63 -7.79
CA GLY A 409 -5.92 2.69 -8.61
C GLY A 409 -6.26 3.22 -10.01
N ARG A 410 -6.43 4.55 -10.17
CA ARG A 410 -6.58 5.20 -11.48
C ARG A 410 -5.23 5.36 -12.19
N LEU A 411 -4.15 5.59 -11.44
CA LEU A 411 -2.81 5.76 -11.99
C LEU A 411 -2.14 4.42 -12.36
N LEU A 412 -2.32 3.35 -11.60
CA LEU A 412 -1.60 2.11 -11.81
C LEU A 412 -2.44 1.08 -12.56
N GLY A 413 -1.81 0.30 -13.41
CA GLY A 413 -2.36 -0.89 -14.05
C GLY A 413 -1.38 -2.06 -13.96
N ARG A 414 -1.78 -3.23 -14.46
CA ARG A 414 -1.00 -4.48 -14.36
C ARG A 414 0.41 -4.40 -14.97
N ALA A 415 0.58 -3.62 -16.04
CA ALA A 415 1.88 -3.45 -16.69
C ALA A 415 2.80 -2.46 -15.93
N ASP A 416 2.22 -1.59 -15.10
CA ASP A 416 2.96 -0.54 -14.40
C ASP A 416 3.74 -1.10 -13.21
N ARG A 417 4.76 -0.34 -12.79
CA ARG A 417 5.59 -0.62 -11.61
C ARG A 417 5.41 0.47 -10.57
N LEU A 418 5.14 0.10 -9.33
CA LEU A 418 5.12 1.00 -8.19
C LEU A 418 6.43 0.87 -7.41
N VAL A 419 7.16 1.96 -7.25
CA VAL A 419 8.32 2.06 -6.36
C VAL A 419 7.91 2.84 -5.13
N PHE A 420 7.76 2.15 -4.00
CA PHE A 420 7.34 2.75 -2.74
C PHE A 420 8.56 2.96 -1.83
N ASP A 421 8.75 4.18 -1.30
CA ASP A 421 9.78 4.45 -0.29
C ASP A 421 9.11 4.93 1.01
N GLY A 422 9.21 4.12 2.06
CA GLY A 422 8.58 4.40 3.35
C GLY A 422 8.82 3.35 4.41
N GLY A 423 8.66 3.72 5.67
CA GLY A 423 8.78 2.79 6.81
C GLY A 423 7.55 1.90 7.03
N TYR A 424 6.36 2.37 6.65
CA TYR A 424 5.09 1.68 6.87
C TYR A 424 4.29 1.57 5.56
N VAL A 425 3.81 0.35 5.26
CA VAL A 425 3.07 0.05 4.03
C VAL A 425 1.57 0.28 4.26
N PHE A 426 1.05 1.40 3.75
CA PHE A 426 -0.37 1.77 3.87
C PHE A 426 -1.33 0.80 3.15
N ASP A 427 -2.62 0.86 3.51
CA ASP A 427 -3.64 0.03 2.86
C ASP A 427 -3.81 0.40 1.39
N SER A 428 -3.67 1.68 1.04
CA SER A 428 -3.71 2.11 -0.35
C SER A 428 -2.70 1.40 -1.23
N ILE A 429 -1.47 1.24 -0.75
CA ILE A 429 -0.41 0.52 -1.46
C ILE A 429 -0.73 -0.97 -1.48
N PHE A 430 -1.01 -1.55 -0.30
CA PHE A 430 -1.31 -2.97 -0.17
C PHE A 430 -2.44 -3.41 -1.10
N ARG A 431 -3.56 -2.68 -1.08
CA ARG A 431 -4.72 -2.95 -1.92
C ARG A 431 -4.47 -2.65 -3.37
N THR A 432 -3.83 -1.52 -3.72
CA THR A 432 -3.56 -1.22 -5.14
C THR A 432 -2.70 -2.30 -5.78
N VAL A 433 -1.61 -2.71 -5.11
CA VAL A 433 -0.73 -3.79 -5.61
C VAL A 433 -1.50 -5.09 -5.77
N LEU A 434 -2.32 -5.45 -4.78
CA LEU A 434 -3.07 -6.70 -4.81
C LEU A 434 -4.23 -6.68 -5.82
N GLU A 435 -5.07 -5.67 -5.80
CA GLU A 435 -6.28 -5.60 -6.63
C GLU A 435 -6.00 -5.25 -8.09
N ARG A 436 -4.96 -4.44 -8.38
CA ARG A 436 -4.59 -4.09 -9.77
C ARG A 436 -3.59 -5.05 -10.41
N GLY A 437 -2.97 -5.93 -9.62
CA GLY A 437 -1.92 -6.81 -10.13
C GLY A 437 -0.65 -6.06 -10.52
N THR A 438 -0.43 -4.87 -9.94
CA THR A 438 0.73 -4.02 -10.22
C THR A 438 1.99 -4.64 -9.63
N ARG A 439 3.11 -4.58 -10.37
CA ARG A 439 4.42 -4.94 -9.83
C ARG A 439 4.87 -3.88 -8.83
N ALA A 440 5.41 -4.31 -7.70
CA ALA A 440 5.78 -3.38 -6.63
C ALA A 440 7.19 -3.63 -6.11
N ILE A 441 7.94 -2.56 -5.93
CA ILE A 441 9.27 -2.52 -5.32
C ILE A 441 9.19 -1.68 -4.06
N TRP A 442 9.74 -2.17 -2.96
CA TRP A 442 9.86 -1.40 -1.71
C TRP A 442 11.28 -0.92 -1.52
N ILE A 443 11.48 0.38 -1.34
CA ILE A 443 12.71 0.96 -0.83
C ILE A 443 12.54 1.07 0.69
N ARG A 444 13.31 0.28 1.43
CA ARG A 444 13.28 0.23 2.89
C ARG A 444 14.69 0.38 3.43
N ARG A 445 15.00 1.57 3.93
CA ARG A 445 16.25 1.83 4.65
C ARG A 445 16.36 0.99 5.94
N GLY A 446 17.59 0.66 6.34
CA GLY A 446 17.89 -0.09 7.56
C GLY A 446 17.94 0.77 8.84
N LEU A 447 18.64 0.26 9.85
CA LEU A 447 18.93 0.92 11.13
C LEU A 447 17.67 1.30 11.95
N TRP A 448 16.70 0.39 12.01
CA TRP A 448 15.51 0.56 12.85
C TRP A 448 15.78 0.09 14.28
N PRO A 449 15.27 0.79 15.31
CA PRO A 449 15.32 0.29 16.68
C PRO A 449 14.67 -1.10 16.80
N GLU A 450 15.18 -1.93 17.71
CA GLU A 450 14.56 -3.21 18.04
C GLU A 450 13.15 -2.98 18.61
N GLY A 451 12.13 -3.62 18.04
CA GLY A 451 10.75 -3.48 18.53
C GLY A 451 9.66 -3.98 17.58
N ASP A 452 8.42 -4.02 18.09
CA ASP A 452 7.25 -4.58 17.39
C ASP A 452 6.87 -3.79 16.13
N ALA A 453 7.12 -2.49 16.08
CA ALA A 453 6.87 -1.66 14.89
C ALA A 453 7.67 -2.11 13.66
N SER A 454 8.89 -2.62 13.86
CA SER A 454 9.71 -3.19 12.78
C SER A 454 9.11 -4.49 12.25
N LYS A 455 8.53 -5.32 13.14
CA LYS A 455 7.88 -6.59 12.77
C LYS A 455 6.55 -6.37 12.05
N GLU A 456 5.74 -5.41 12.48
CA GLU A 456 4.46 -5.09 11.82
C GLU A 456 4.67 -4.51 10.40
N ALA A 457 5.71 -3.71 10.20
CA ALA A 457 6.06 -3.20 8.87
C ALA A 457 6.44 -4.32 7.89
N LEU A 458 7.05 -5.40 8.38
CA LEU A 458 7.49 -6.54 7.57
C LEU A 458 6.36 -7.50 7.17
N ASP A 459 5.23 -7.54 7.89
CA ASP A 459 4.08 -8.42 7.53
C ASP A 459 3.59 -8.14 6.08
N ARG A 460 3.71 -6.88 5.63
CA ARG A 460 3.29 -6.48 4.29
C ARG A 460 4.38 -6.58 3.22
N GLU A 461 5.62 -6.94 3.58
CA GLU A 461 6.74 -7.10 2.63
C GLU A 461 6.40 -8.06 1.49
N ARG A 462 5.62 -9.11 1.78
CA ARG A 462 5.28 -10.19 0.84
C ARG A 462 4.61 -9.73 -0.47
N ILE A 463 3.99 -8.55 -0.49
CA ILE A 463 3.33 -8.01 -1.70
C ILE A 463 4.34 -7.46 -2.71
N PHE A 464 5.54 -7.10 -2.26
CA PHE A 464 6.57 -6.51 -3.11
C PHE A 464 7.38 -7.61 -3.77
N GLU A 465 7.62 -7.48 -5.07
CA GLU A 465 8.43 -8.42 -5.84
C GLU A 465 9.92 -8.29 -5.49
N ARG A 466 10.33 -7.08 -5.07
CA ARG A 466 11.69 -6.72 -4.70
C ARG A 466 11.69 -5.75 -3.53
N VAL A 467 12.64 -5.91 -2.62
CA VAL A 467 12.95 -4.92 -1.58
C VAL A 467 14.37 -4.44 -1.81
N ILE A 468 14.54 -3.14 -1.99
CA ILE A 468 15.83 -2.47 -2.11
C ILE A 468 16.14 -1.84 -0.76
N VAL A 469 17.29 -2.18 -0.19
CA VAL A 469 17.75 -1.71 1.12
C VAL A 469 18.96 -0.82 0.90
N PRO A 470 18.78 0.52 0.93
CA PRO A 470 19.91 1.44 0.94
C PRO A 470 20.75 1.20 2.21
N SER A 471 22.02 0.85 2.02
CA SER A 471 22.95 0.62 3.11
C SER A 471 23.37 1.94 3.78
N GLU A 472 23.87 1.81 5.00
CA GLU A 472 24.67 2.80 5.71
C GLU A 472 26.12 2.74 5.24
N ALA A 473 26.87 3.82 5.41
CA ALA A 473 28.28 3.91 5.02
C ALA A 473 29.18 2.88 5.72
N PHE A 474 28.85 2.47 6.95
CA PHE A 474 29.69 1.58 7.76
C PHE A 474 29.06 0.20 7.95
N PRO A 475 29.81 -0.90 7.77
CA PRO A 475 29.27 -2.26 7.83
C PRO A 475 28.52 -2.60 9.13
N GLU A 476 29.00 -2.12 10.28
CA GLU A 476 28.39 -2.42 11.58
C GLU A 476 27.02 -1.79 11.79
N LEU A 477 26.59 -0.87 10.91
CA LEU A 477 25.25 -0.27 10.94
C LEU A 477 24.24 -1.01 10.05
N ASN A 478 24.71 -1.97 9.25
CA ASN A 478 23.91 -2.66 8.24
C ASN A 478 23.39 -4.01 8.77
N ASP A 479 22.40 -3.95 9.66
CA ASP A 479 21.78 -5.16 10.21
C ASP A 479 21.06 -5.98 9.13
N VAL A 480 21.36 -7.29 9.07
CA VAL A 480 20.73 -8.21 8.12
C VAL A 480 19.42 -8.71 8.68
N TYR A 481 18.29 -8.17 8.18
CA TYR A 481 16.96 -8.61 8.62
C TYR A 481 16.39 -9.77 7.78
N SER A 482 16.90 -9.98 6.56
CA SER A 482 16.43 -11.01 5.63
C SER A 482 17.54 -11.36 4.62
N GLN A 483 17.66 -12.63 4.28
CA GLN A 483 18.61 -13.16 3.29
C GLN A 483 17.91 -13.66 2.02
N THR A 484 16.63 -13.34 1.84
CA THR A 484 15.89 -13.81 0.66
C THR A 484 16.44 -13.15 -0.62
N PRO A 485 16.43 -13.83 -1.77
CA PRO A 485 16.88 -13.24 -3.04
C PRO A 485 16.11 -11.99 -3.47
N ARG A 486 14.90 -11.79 -2.91
CA ARG A 486 14.04 -10.62 -3.11
C ARG A 486 14.61 -9.35 -2.47
N VAL A 487 15.36 -9.49 -1.38
CA VAL A 487 15.94 -8.37 -0.64
C VAL A 487 17.34 -8.12 -1.20
N ARG A 488 17.57 -6.91 -1.70
CA ARG A 488 18.82 -6.47 -2.34
C ARG A 488 19.35 -5.26 -1.62
N ASN A 489 20.53 -5.39 -1.01
CA ASN A 489 21.25 -4.24 -0.48
C ASN A 489 21.93 -3.49 -1.63
N VAL A 490 21.92 -2.17 -1.56
CA VAL A 490 22.64 -1.28 -2.46
C VAL A 490 23.45 -0.30 -1.64
N GLY A 491 24.48 0.31 -2.23
CA GLY A 491 25.23 1.37 -1.56
C GLY A 491 24.35 2.54 -1.11
N PRO A 492 24.87 3.47 -0.29
CA PRO A 492 24.08 4.58 0.19
C PRO A 492 23.46 5.43 -0.92
N ILE A 493 22.21 5.87 -0.73
CA ILE A 493 21.49 6.69 -1.71
C ILE A 493 21.41 8.12 -1.19
N LEU A 494 22.20 8.99 -1.80
CA LEU A 494 22.30 10.40 -1.46
C LEU A 494 22.32 11.24 -2.73
N ARG A 495 22.00 12.53 -2.58
CA ARG A 495 22.21 13.48 -3.65
C ARG A 495 23.71 13.70 -3.81
N GLN A 496 24.23 13.51 -5.01
CA GLN A 496 25.59 13.92 -5.34
C GLN A 496 25.54 15.33 -5.94
N ARG A 497 26.42 16.20 -5.47
CA ARG A 497 26.60 17.53 -6.03
C ARG A 497 28.07 17.91 -5.96
N GLU A 498 28.66 18.15 -7.12
CA GLU A 498 29.92 18.86 -7.20
C GLU A 498 29.64 20.36 -7.14
N GLN A 499 30.37 21.08 -6.29
CA GLN A 499 30.31 22.53 -6.20
C GLN A 499 31.73 23.05 -6.09
N THR A 500 32.13 23.85 -7.07
CA THR A 500 33.46 24.46 -7.10
C THR A 500 33.60 25.53 -6.02
N GLU A 501 34.84 25.86 -5.65
CA GLU A 501 35.12 26.95 -4.70
C GLU A 501 34.55 28.29 -5.20
N GLU A 502 34.58 28.54 -6.51
CA GLU A 502 34.00 29.72 -7.14
C GLU A 502 32.47 29.77 -6.98
N GLU A 503 31.78 28.65 -7.18
CA GLU A 503 30.34 28.55 -6.97
C GLU A 503 29.96 28.72 -5.50
N CYS A 504 30.74 28.16 -4.58
CA CYS A 504 30.61 28.39 -3.14
C CYS A 504 30.75 29.88 -2.80
N ALA A 505 31.81 30.54 -3.29
CA ALA A 505 32.04 31.96 -3.07
C ALA A 505 30.90 32.83 -3.65
N ALA A 506 30.46 32.52 -4.87
CA ALA A 506 29.34 33.20 -5.51
C ALA A 506 28.03 33.00 -4.74
N LEU A 507 27.77 31.80 -4.19
CA LEU A 507 26.62 31.55 -3.34
C LEU A 507 26.68 32.36 -2.06
N ARG A 508 27.83 32.40 -1.37
CA ARG A 508 28.03 33.21 -0.16
C ARG A 508 27.82 34.70 -0.44
N ALA A 509 28.35 35.21 -1.55
CA ALA A 509 28.13 36.60 -1.98
C ALA A 509 26.65 36.91 -2.23
N ARG A 510 25.92 36.01 -2.90
CA ARG A 510 24.46 36.16 -3.10
C ARG A 510 23.70 36.15 -1.79
N VAL A 511 24.05 35.27 -0.85
CA VAL A 511 23.42 35.20 0.48
C VAL A 511 23.69 36.49 1.25
N ALA A 512 24.94 36.97 1.28
CA ALA A 512 25.32 38.22 1.94
C ALA A 512 24.56 39.43 1.36
N ALA A 513 24.47 39.52 0.03
CA ALA A 513 23.73 40.58 -0.65
C ALA A 513 22.22 40.52 -0.36
N HIS A 514 21.63 39.32 -0.39
CA HIS A 514 20.20 39.13 -0.12
C HIS A 514 19.83 39.49 1.32
N LEU A 515 20.70 39.17 2.29
CA LEU A 515 20.47 39.43 3.70
C LEU A 515 20.95 40.82 4.16
N GLY A 516 21.67 41.55 3.30
CA GLY A 516 22.28 42.84 3.64
C GLY A 516 23.35 42.74 4.74
N GLN A 517 23.97 41.57 4.91
CA GLN A 517 24.92 41.28 5.98
C GLN A 517 26.16 40.59 5.39
N PRO A 518 27.32 41.26 5.36
CA PRO A 518 28.58 40.59 5.03
C PRO A 518 28.96 39.63 6.16
N PHE A 519 29.61 38.52 5.80
CA PHE A 519 30.12 37.54 6.76
C PHE A 519 31.37 36.86 6.19
N GLU A 520 32.27 36.47 7.08
CA GLU A 520 33.46 35.66 6.78
C GLU A 520 33.24 34.18 7.05
N ARG A 521 32.41 33.84 8.05
CA ARG A 521 32.08 32.47 8.42
C ARG A 521 30.59 32.18 8.26
N LEU A 522 30.25 30.99 7.79
CA LEU A 522 28.89 30.50 7.61
C LEU A 522 28.67 29.24 8.43
N VAL A 523 27.72 29.30 9.36
CA VAL A 523 27.26 28.14 10.13
C VAL A 523 25.85 27.78 9.68
N VAL A 524 25.59 26.51 9.40
CA VAL A 524 24.28 26.03 8.98
C VAL A 524 23.73 25.02 9.99
N SER A 525 22.53 25.26 10.51
CA SER A 525 21.84 24.35 11.43
C SER A 525 20.63 23.69 10.76
N MET A 526 20.58 22.35 10.76
CA MET A 526 19.53 21.50 10.20
C MET A 526 19.03 20.49 11.23
N LEU A 527 18.44 20.97 12.32
CA LEU A 527 17.85 20.11 13.36
C LEU A 527 16.37 19.74 13.10
N GLY A 528 15.86 20.06 11.90
CA GLY A 528 14.47 19.84 11.50
C GLY A 528 13.49 20.88 12.07
N GLY A 529 12.25 20.83 11.61
CA GLY A 529 11.16 21.75 12.00
C GLY A 529 10.36 21.30 13.23
N GLY A 530 10.99 20.62 14.20
CA GLY A 530 10.36 20.28 15.49
C GLY A 530 9.31 19.16 15.50
N VAL A 531 8.97 18.55 14.36
CA VAL A 531 7.92 17.51 14.29
C VAL A 531 8.34 16.19 14.95
N ALA A 532 9.59 15.76 14.73
CA ALA A 532 10.13 14.53 15.31
C ALA A 532 10.53 14.68 16.78
N SER A 533 11.13 15.82 17.10
CA SER A 533 11.65 16.15 18.42
C SER A 533 11.79 17.66 18.50
N ASP A 534 11.42 18.25 19.63
CA ASP A 534 11.70 19.66 19.89
C ASP A 534 13.22 19.87 20.02
N ARG A 535 13.72 20.82 19.23
CA ARG A 535 15.14 21.21 19.18
C ARG A 535 15.34 22.71 19.35
N SER A 536 14.32 23.40 19.87
CA SER A 536 14.35 24.84 20.08
C SER A 536 15.49 25.23 21.03
N ALA A 537 15.69 24.48 22.14
CA ALA A 537 16.77 24.78 23.10
C ALA A 537 18.17 24.79 22.46
N GLN A 538 18.46 23.81 21.60
CA GLN A 538 19.76 23.70 20.93
C GLN A 538 19.93 24.81 19.88
N LEU A 539 18.89 25.11 19.09
CA LEU A 539 18.92 26.21 18.12
C LEU A 539 19.07 27.57 18.79
N GLN A 540 18.42 27.78 19.94
CA GLN A 540 18.57 28.99 20.76
C GLN A 540 19.97 29.10 21.34
N ALA A 541 20.54 28.01 21.86
CA ALA A 541 21.91 27.98 22.37
C ALA A 541 22.94 28.32 21.28
N ILE A 542 22.86 27.68 20.11
CA ILE A 542 23.73 27.96 18.97
C ILE A 542 23.58 29.43 18.54
N SER A 543 22.34 29.91 18.40
CA SER A 543 22.09 31.30 17.99
C SER A 543 22.64 32.32 18.99
N GLY A 544 22.49 32.07 20.29
CA GLY A 544 23.03 32.94 21.33
C GLY A 544 24.56 32.97 21.35
N LEU A 545 25.22 31.83 21.14
CA LEU A 545 26.68 31.75 21.04
C LEU A 545 27.23 32.51 19.83
N LEU A 546 26.50 32.50 18.71
CA LEU A 546 26.91 33.17 17.47
C LEU A 546 26.49 34.65 17.43
N ALA A 547 25.60 35.11 18.31
CA ALA A 547 25.10 36.49 18.33
C ALA A 547 26.20 37.53 18.58
N GLY A 548 27.23 37.19 19.36
CA GLY A 548 28.37 38.08 19.63
C GLY A 548 29.43 38.14 18.52
N ARG A 549 29.29 37.31 17.47
CA ARG A 549 30.32 37.10 16.44
C ARG A 549 29.95 37.86 15.16
N THR A 550 30.48 39.07 15.00
CA THR A 550 30.10 39.99 13.91
C THR A 550 30.56 39.53 12.52
N ASP A 551 31.49 38.58 12.45
CA ASP A 551 32.02 37.96 11.23
C ASP A 551 31.26 36.69 10.81
N THR A 552 30.29 36.22 11.60
CA THR A 552 29.66 34.91 11.43
C THR A 552 28.17 35.04 11.12
N LEU A 553 27.72 34.40 10.04
CA LEU A 553 26.31 34.24 9.71
C LEU A 553 25.84 32.83 10.11
N HIS A 554 24.70 32.75 10.79
CA HIS A 554 24.05 31.50 11.14
C HIS A 554 22.75 31.33 10.34
N LEU A 555 22.66 30.26 9.55
CA LEU A 555 21.44 29.88 8.84
C LEU A 555 20.77 28.69 9.52
N VAL A 556 19.54 28.87 9.98
CA VAL A 556 18.68 27.76 10.41
C VAL A 556 17.90 27.30 9.19
N VAL A 557 18.30 26.17 8.61
CA VAL A 557 17.74 25.64 7.36
C VAL A 557 16.67 24.61 7.69
N VAL A 558 15.47 24.83 7.16
CA VAL A 558 14.30 23.96 7.31
C VAL A 558 13.63 23.72 5.96
N TRP A 559 12.80 22.69 5.86
CA TRP A 559 12.02 22.46 4.64
C TRP A 559 10.89 23.51 4.50
N PRO A 560 10.46 23.83 3.26
CA PRO A 560 9.35 24.77 3.04
C PRO A 560 8.05 24.33 3.74
N GLY A 561 7.43 25.26 4.46
CA GLY A 561 6.21 24.98 5.26
C GLY A 561 6.47 24.34 6.63
N ALA A 562 7.74 24.17 7.04
CA ALA A 562 8.06 23.80 8.41
C ALA A 562 7.62 24.89 9.41
N LEU A 563 7.11 24.46 10.57
CA LEU A 563 6.89 25.36 11.70
C LEU A 563 8.23 25.62 12.39
N VAL A 564 8.50 26.88 12.71
CA VAL A 564 9.75 27.33 13.32
C VAL A 564 9.43 28.26 14.49
N ASP A 565 10.21 28.15 15.56
CA ASP A 565 10.11 29.03 16.73
C ASP A 565 10.36 30.50 16.33
N PRO A 566 9.38 31.41 16.51
CA PRO A 566 9.53 32.83 16.21
C PRO A 566 10.72 33.50 16.91
N ALA A 567 11.13 33.00 18.08
CA ALA A 567 12.24 33.57 18.83
C ALA A 567 13.59 33.45 18.10
N LEU A 568 13.73 32.53 17.14
CA LEU A 568 14.93 32.42 16.32
C LEU A 568 15.17 33.66 15.44
N HIS A 569 14.12 34.39 15.09
CA HIS A 569 14.22 35.63 14.30
C HIS A 569 14.73 36.83 15.11
N ALA A 570 14.83 36.72 16.44
CA ALA A 570 15.27 37.81 17.31
C ALA A 570 16.80 37.92 17.42
N TRP A 571 17.54 36.91 16.98
CA TRP A 571 19.01 36.90 17.06
C TRP A 571 19.64 37.67 15.90
N PRO A 572 20.63 38.55 16.16
CA PRO A 572 21.16 39.49 15.16
C PRO A 572 21.82 38.80 13.96
N ASN A 573 22.45 37.65 14.19
CA ASN A 573 23.24 36.91 13.17
C ASN A 573 22.56 35.62 12.71
N THR A 574 21.32 35.34 13.14
CA THR A 574 20.60 34.13 12.77
C THR A 574 19.50 34.44 11.76
N ARG A 575 19.42 33.65 10.69
CA ARG A 575 18.34 33.73 9.70
C ARG A 575 17.74 32.36 9.47
N VAL A 576 16.41 32.27 9.53
CA VAL A 576 15.67 31.07 9.18
C VAL A 576 15.49 31.04 7.65
N VAL A 577 15.91 29.95 7.02
CA VAL A 577 15.84 29.75 5.56
C VAL A 577 15.03 28.50 5.26
N GLN A 578 13.96 28.68 4.48
CA GLN A 578 13.17 27.57 3.94
C GLN A 578 13.64 27.26 2.52
N THR A 579 14.15 26.05 2.28
CA THR A 579 14.67 25.67 0.96
C THR A 579 14.61 24.17 0.71
N TYR A 580 14.50 23.79 -0.56
CA TYR A 580 14.68 22.42 -1.05
C TYR A 580 16.15 22.10 -1.37
N GLU A 581 17.02 23.12 -1.40
CA GLU A 581 18.42 23.06 -1.84
C GLU A 581 19.41 23.16 -0.66
N ALA A 582 19.09 22.53 0.47
CA ALA A 582 19.87 22.61 1.70
C ALA A 582 21.35 22.17 1.52
N LEU A 583 21.60 21.14 0.70
CA LEU A 583 22.95 20.65 0.42
C LEU A 583 23.88 21.75 -0.13
N SER A 584 23.38 22.61 -1.02
CA SER A 584 24.18 23.69 -1.63
C SER A 584 24.65 24.70 -0.58
N LEU A 585 23.83 24.97 0.44
CA LEU A 585 24.20 25.82 1.58
C LEU A 585 25.20 25.12 2.50
N CYS A 586 25.04 23.81 2.71
CA CYS A 586 25.96 23.02 3.55
C CYS A 586 27.36 22.91 2.93
N LEU A 587 27.45 22.72 1.61
CA LEU A 587 28.72 22.71 0.88
C LEU A 587 29.47 24.05 0.98
N ALA A 588 28.73 25.16 1.05
CA ALA A 588 29.32 26.49 1.22
C ALA A 588 29.59 26.86 2.69
N ALA A 589 29.17 26.03 3.65
CA ALA A 589 29.28 26.32 5.07
C ALA A 589 30.66 25.94 5.64
N ASP A 590 31.09 26.69 6.64
CA ASP A 590 32.31 26.41 7.40
C ASP A 590 32.07 25.32 8.46
N LEU A 591 30.83 25.22 8.97
CA LEU A 591 30.41 24.18 9.90
C LEU A 591 28.90 23.92 9.76
N VAL A 592 28.51 22.65 9.82
CA VAL A 592 27.10 22.24 9.86
C VAL A 592 26.75 21.66 11.23
N THR A 593 25.59 22.02 11.79
CA THR A 593 24.98 21.29 12.90
C THR A 593 23.73 20.60 12.41
N SER A 594 23.66 19.27 12.45
CA SER A 594 22.54 18.52 11.84
C SER A 594 21.99 17.46 12.77
N ALA A 595 20.70 17.13 12.61
CA ALA A 595 20.19 15.85 13.07
C ALA A 595 20.95 14.72 12.37
N ALA A 596 21.14 13.58 13.04
CA ALA A 596 21.89 12.45 12.50
C ALA A 596 21.00 11.50 11.67
N GLY A 597 20.12 12.05 10.84
CA GLY A 597 19.27 11.27 9.93
C GLY A 597 20.04 10.74 8.72
N TYR A 598 19.50 9.67 8.10
CA TYR A 598 20.15 8.97 6.97
C TYR A 598 20.67 9.90 5.88
N ASN A 599 19.81 10.74 5.28
CA ASN A 599 20.21 11.58 4.15
C ASN A 599 21.30 12.57 4.55
N SER A 600 21.11 13.31 5.66
CA SER A 600 22.05 14.34 6.09
C SER A 600 23.42 13.78 6.42
N VAL A 601 23.49 12.63 7.09
CA VAL A 601 24.78 12.00 7.44
C VAL A 601 25.52 11.52 6.19
N HIS A 602 24.83 10.90 5.24
CA HIS A 602 25.48 10.50 4.00
C HIS A 602 25.90 11.72 3.16
N GLU A 603 25.10 12.78 3.12
CA GLU A 603 25.53 14.03 2.48
C GLU A 603 26.76 14.64 3.15
N VAL A 604 26.86 14.60 4.49
CA VAL A 604 28.04 15.02 5.25
C VAL A 604 29.27 14.19 4.91
N LEU A 605 29.15 12.86 4.91
CA LEU A 605 30.25 11.95 4.66
C LEU A 605 30.81 12.10 3.24
N TYR A 606 29.94 12.02 2.23
CA TYR A 606 30.37 11.94 0.83
C TYR A 606 30.81 13.28 0.24
N HIS A 607 30.51 14.41 0.90
CA HIS A 607 30.98 15.74 0.48
C HIS A 607 32.00 16.36 1.45
N ALA A 608 32.50 15.58 2.42
CA ALA A 608 33.45 16.03 3.43
C ALA A 608 33.05 17.33 4.15
N ILE A 609 31.78 17.43 4.55
CA ILE A 609 31.24 18.60 5.25
C ILE A 609 31.55 18.48 6.75
N PRO A 610 32.30 19.41 7.36
CA PRO A 610 32.54 19.35 8.81
C PRO A 610 31.23 19.55 9.58
N ALA A 611 30.91 18.62 10.47
CA ALA A 611 29.61 18.57 11.12
C ALA A 611 29.64 18.24 12.62
N ILE A 612 28.72 18.87 13.35
CA ILE A 612 28.26 18.49 14.69
C ILE A 612 26.90 17.82 14.54
N LEU A 613 26.76 16.60 15.06
CA LEU A 613 25.56 15.79 14.98
C LEU A 613 24.83 15.77 16.33
N ILE A 614 23.55 16.12 16.30
CA ILE A 614 22.65 16.06 17.46
C ILE A 614 21.55 15.04 17.14
N PRO A 615 21.69 13.77 17.57
CA PRO A 615 20.74 12.73 17.21
C PRO A 615 19.33 12.99 17.75
N GLN A 616 18.35 12.43 17.05
CA GLN A 616 16.94 12.45 17.42
C GLN A 616 16.45 11.03 17.69
N SER A 617 15.51 10.91 18.61
CA SER A 617 14.91 9.62 18.95
C SER A 617 13.39 9.78 18.99
N ALA A 618 12.70 8.93 18.22
CA ALA A 618 11.26 8.75 18.26
C ALA A 618 10.93 7.32 17.77
N PRO A 619 9.78 6.73 18.17
CA PRO A 619 9.45 5.33 17.83
C PRO A 619 9.38 5.00 16.33
N TYR A 620 9.22 6.02 15.48
CA TYR A 620 9.10 5.92 14.03
C TYR A 620 10.35 6.41 13.28
N LEU A 621 11.43 6.70 14.01
CA LEU A 621 12.72 7.06 13.45
C LEU A 621 13.66 5.86 13.48
N ASP A 622 14.64 5.92 12.59
CA ASP A 622 15.86 5.13 12.64
C ASP A 622 16.72 5.53 13.83
N ASP A 623 17.65 4.65 14.21
CA ASP A 623 18.61 4.87 15.28
C ASP A 623 19.68 5.89 14.87
N GLN A 624 19.34 7.17 15.02
CA GLN A 624 20.25 8.27 14.73
C GLN A 624 21.42 8.33 15.71
N THR A 625 21.26 7.84 16.93
CA THR A 625 22.32 7.81 17.96
C THR A 625 23.43 6.87 17.52
N ARG A 626 23.11 5.61 17.18
CA ARG A 626 24.09 4.64 16.70
C ARG A 626 24.82 5.13 15.45
N ARG A 627 24.12 5.85 14.56
CA ARG A 627 24.75 6.50 13.41
C ARG A 627 25.74 7.60 13.82
N ALA A 628 25.34 8.51 14.71
CA ALA A 628 26.21 9.61 15.17
C ALA A 628 27.45 9.09 15.91
N GLU A 629 27.30 8.07 16.75
CA GLU A 629 28.40 7.41 17.48
C GLU A 629 29.41 6.78 16.53
N ALA A 630 28.95 6.15 15.45
CA ALA A 630 29.82 5.54 14.44
C ALA A 630 30.72 6.58 13.73
N LEU A 631 30.22 7.80 13.50
CA LEU A 631 31.02 8.90 12.94
C LEU A 631 31.95 9.51 13.99
N ALA A 632 31.45 9.75 15.20
CA ALA A 632 32.22 10.38 16.27
C ALA A 632 33.41 9.53 16.74
N SER A 633 33.21 8.22 16.90
CA SER A 633 34.28 7.27 17.24
C SER A 633 35.42 7.21 16.21
N ARG A 634 35.17 7.66 14.98
CA ARG A 634 36.14 7.73 13.87
C ARG A 634 36.71 9.13 13.65
N GLY A 635 36.28 10.13 14.43
CA GLY A 635 36.69 11.52 14.24
C GLY A 635 36.20 12.13 12.92
N LEU A 636 35.08 11.63 12.37
CA LEU A 636 34.49 12.11 11.11
C LEU A 636 33.42 13.19 11.34
N ALA A 637 32.83 13.22 12.54
CA ALA A 637 31.95 14.27 13.01
C ALA A 637 32.04 14.36 14.54
N GLU A 638 31.53 15.44 15.13
CA GLU A 638 31.31 15.49 16.57
C GLU A 638 29.88 15.07 16.91
N MET A 639 29.68 14.36 18.01
CA MET A 639 28.35 13.98 18.49
C MET A 639 28.04 14.68 19.81
N ILE A 640 26.88 15.32 19.88
CA ILE A 640 26.40 16.02 21.06
C ILE A 640 25.02 15.48 21.43
N GLU A 641 24.91 14.96 22.64
CA GLU A 641 23.63 14.59 23.23
C GLU A 641 22.72 15.81 23.35
N ALA A 642 21.41 15.63 23.14
CA ALA A 642 20.48 16.75 23.09
C ALA A 642 20.51 17.62 24.37
N GLY A 643 20.75 17.02 25.54
CA GLY A 643 20.82 17.76 26.81
C GLY A 643 22.14 18.49 27.09
N ASP A 644 23.21 18.20 26.34
CA ASP A 644 24.56 18.66 26.69
C ASP A 644 24.94 19.99 26.00
N LEU A 645 24.25 21.06 26.42
CA LEU A 645 24.45 22.40 25.85
C LEU A 645 25.84 22.99 26.18
N LEU A 646 26.47 22.58 27.28
CA LEU A 646 27.81 23.03 27.63
C LEU A 646 28.85 22.45 26.68
N ARG A 647 28.78 21.14 26.40
CA ARG A 647 29.65 20.52 25.40
C ARG A 647 29.38 21.06 24.01
N LEU A 648 28.11 21.31 23.66
CA LEU A 648 27.75 21.97 22.40
C LEU A 648 28.51 23.30 22.23
N SER A 649 28.52 24.13 23.27
CA SER A 649 29.22 25.42 23.25
C SER A 649 30.73 25.26 23.04
N SER A 650 31.36 24.35 23.78
CA SER A 650 32.80 24.10 23.70
C SER A 650 33.19 23.59 22.32
N VAL A 651 32.46 22.61 21.78
CA VAL A 651 32.75 21.99 20.48
C VAL A 651 32.48 22.97 19.34
N LEU A 652 31.41 23.76 19.41
CA LEU A 652 31.12 24.81 18.42
C LEU A 652 32.27 25.83 18.35
N THR A 653 32.77 26.27 19.50
CA THR A 653 33.90 27.21 19.59
C THR A 653 35.18 26.59 19.04
N GLU A 654 35.48 25.34 19.41
CA GLU A 654 36.65 24.63 18.92
C GLU A 654 36.60 24.39 17.39
N CYS A 655 35.42 24.12 16.83
CA CYS A 655 35.27 23.96 15.39
C CYS A 655 35.52 25.27 14.63
N LEU A 656 35.08 26.40 15.18
CA LEU A 656 35.19 27.72 14.54
C LEU A 656 36.56 28.40 14.74
N GLU A 657 37.19 28.19 15.88
CA GLU A 657 38.44 28.89 16.28
C GLU A 657 39.62 27.94 16.48
N GLY A 658 39.38 26.75 17.04
CA GLY A 658 40.41 25.77 17.42
C GLY A 658 40.82 24.82 16.30
N GLY A 659 40.43 25.10 15.05
CA GLY A 659 40.74 24.28 13.88
C GLY A 659 39.99 22.94 13.82
N GLY A 660 38.97 22.72 14.67
CA GLY A 660 38.19 21.48 14.70
C GLY A 660 37.54 21.16 13.36
N ALA A 661 36.94 22.15 12.68
CA ALA A 661 36.33 21.95 11.36
C ALA A 661 37.35 21.51 10.30
N CYS A 662 38.56 22.07 10.32
CA CYS A 662 39.64 21.66 9.41
C CYS A 662 40.08 20.22 9.67
N ARG A 663 40.17 19.80 10.94
CA ARG A 663 40.48 18.41 11.30
C ARG A 663 39.41 17.45 10.82
N LEU A 664 38.13 17.76 11.07
CA LEU A 664 37.01 16.94 10.60
C LEU A 664 37.02 16.80 9.07
N ARG A 665 37.23 17.90 8.33
CA ARG A 665 37.31 17.89 6.87
C ARG A 665 38.46 17.02 6.35
N ALA A 666 39.63 17.08 6.99
CA ALA A 666 40.77 16.24 6.65
C ALA A 666 40.48 14.75 6.89
N SER A 667 39.87 14.40 8.03
CA SER A 667 39.45 13.02 8.33
C SER A 667 38.42 12.51 7.32
N LEU A 668 37.42 13.33 6.98
CA LEU A 668 36.38 12.99 6.01
C LEU A 668 36.94 12.75 4.61
N ALA A 669 37.88 13.58 4.15
CA ALA A 669 38.51 13.42 2.84
C ALA A 669 39.33 12.11 2.71
N GLY A 670 39.80 11.57 3.84
CA GLY A 670 40.53 10.29 3.90
C GLY A 670 39.66 9.07 4.22
N ALA A 671 38.33 9.23 4.36
CA ALA A 671 37.45 8.13 4.72
C ALA A 671 37.23 7.17 3.53
N ASP A 672 37.37 5.87 3.78
CA ASP A 672 37.01 4.83 2.81
C ASP A 672 35.49 4.60 2.87
N LEU A 673 34.78 4.97 1.80
CA LEU A 673 33.33 4.95 1.71
C LEU A 673 32.87 4.04 0.57
N PRO A 674 31.77 3.29 0.74
CA PRO A 674 31.24 2.45 -0.33
C PRO A 674 30.75 3.31 -1.52
N ALA A 675 30.62 2.68 -2.69
CA ALA A 675 30.05 3.37 -3.84
C ALA A 675 28.56 3.74 -3.61
N PRO A 676 28.09 4.91 -4.04
CA PRO A 676 26.67 5.27 -3.95
C PRO A 676 25.76 4.34 -4.75
N GLY A 677 24.61 3.97 -4.19
CA GLY A 677 23.74 2.92 -4.71
C GLY A 677 22.60 3.37 -5.63
N ALA A 678 22.52 4.64 -6.00
CA ALA A 678 21.40 5.16 -6.80
C ALA A 678 21.25 4.47 -8.16
N ALA A 679 22.37 4.32 -8.90
CA ALA A 679 22.38 3.64 -10.20
C ALA A 679 22.07 2.14 -10.08
N GLU A 680 22.59 1.49 -9.04
CA GLU A 680 22.29 0.08 -8.76
C GLU A 680 20.80 -0.11 -8.43
N ALA A 681 20.22 0.77 -7.61
CA ALA A 681 18.79 0.75 -7.30
C ALA A 681 17.94 0.94 -8.57
N ALA A 682 18.32 1.87 -9.45
CA ALA A 682 17.64 2.10 -10.72
C ALA A 682 17.68 0.85 -11.63
N ARG A 683 18.84 0.19 -11.74
CA ARG A 683 18.98 -1.08 -12.47
C ARG A 683 18.09 -2.18 -11.88
N LEU A 684 18.10 -2.34 -10.55
CA LEU A 684 17.26 -3.31 -9.85
C LEU A 684 15.76 -3.04 -10.04
N ILE A 685 15.32 -1.78 -10.21
CA ILE A 685 13.93 -1.43 -10.52
C ILE A 685 13.58 -1.78 -11.97
N ALA A 686 14.53 -1.67 -12.90
CA ALA A 686 14.33 -2.00 -14.32
C ALA A 686 14.22 -3.51 -14.55
N GLU A 687 15.04 -4.31 -13.88
CA GLU A 687 15.04 -5.79 -13.96
C GLU A 687 13.68 -6.41 -13.56
N VAL A 688 12.91 -5.72 -12.69
CA VAL A 688 11.61 -6.20 -12.23
C VAL A 688 10.63 -6.21 -13.40
N GLY A 689 10.49 -7.38 -14.01
CA GLY A 689 9.56 -7.63 -15.09
C GLY A 689 10.13 -7.95 -16.46
N GLU A 690 11.47 -8.05 -16.59
CA GLU A 690 12.15 -8.52 -17.80
C GLU A 690 12.40 -10.05 -17.79
N GLU A 691 12.24 -10.71 -16.65
CA GLU A 691 12.24 -12.17 -16.55
C GLU A 691 10.90 -12.72 -17.09
N ASN A 692 10.91 -13.09 -18.37
CA ASN A 692 9.93 -14.00 -18.99
C ASN A 692 10.47 -15.43 -18.98
#